data_AF-A0A0T5Z4U7-F1
#
_entry.id   AF-A0A0T5Z4U7-F1
#
_cell.length_a   1.000
_cell.length_b   1.000
_cell.length_c   1.000
_cell.angle_alpha   90.00
_cell.angle_beta   90.00
_cell.angle_gamma   90.00
#
_symmetry.space_group_name_H-M   'P 1'
#
loop_
_entity.id
_entity.type
_entity.pdbx_description
1 polymer ?
#
loop_
_entity_poly.entity_id
_entity_poly.type
_entity_poly.pdbx_seq_one_letter_code
_entity_poly.pdbx_strand_id
1 'polypeptide(L)'
;MSARPQWQQQSDELARGMVVAAAFAIPLPTAWVGITMGLFLLFWIAGGDFANKWQRVRQNPVALMALGLFALLGLGVSYSSVGLGEALEGWGAYHKLIYIALLVSVLNEPKWQQRALMAFVLAMLLVLLLSYAQLLGFWPEGKPEQEFAPFKGRIAHNFFMAFTAYLVFDLFMRQPARRLLWGGILLLMLYNILVMVPGRTGQLVLFVMVVLATWHHWRWRGLLVGALLTLALGAAAMQFSDGFRPRMQALLDNASSYFEGGAAESSTGLRLSYYENSIELILKHPLIGTGTGSFIHEYQQHANAKGVPLTDNPHNEYLNLGVQLGLLGMGALLLFFLLQWRFAGLMRPEQRRPAQALVLAMALGCLFNSFLMDHGEGKFYVILAGILFARTREATAQALCEGTPASLSVIIITRNEAARIRACLESVSWADEILVLDSGSSDETLAICREYTDKVFVNRDWQGFGVQKNRVLDKASGDWVLSIDADEQVPEALQAEIHQLLVLADETPAVYKIPRLSSYCGRQMRHGGWWPDYVARLFRRGKARFSDDLVHERLLFVPPAGRLENPLTHQSFDNLEQVLEKVNRYSSASAERMLQQGKRGGVGKALLRGLWSFLRGYILRAGFLDGREGLMLAISNAEGVYYKYLKLYYLGRRR
;
A
#
# COMPACT_ATOMS: atom_id res chain seq x y z
N MET A 1 -15.05 33.46 -15.11
CA MET A 1 -13.61 33.35 -14.83
C MET A 1 -12.88 33.61 -16.14
N SER A 2 -12.04 34.64 -16.21
CA SER A 2 -11.20 34.88 -17.41
C SER A 2 -10.20 33.73 -17.60
N ALA A 3 -10.03 33.27 -18.83
CA ALA A 3 -9.02 32.26 -19.16
C ALA A 3 -7.63 32.80 -18.80
N ARG A 4 -6.83 32.00 -18.07
CA ARG A 4 -5.49 32.44 -17.66
C ARG A 4 -4.59 32.66 -18.87
N PRO A 5 -3.72 33.70 -18.84
CA PRO A 5 -2.69 33.90 -19.86
C PRO A 5 -1.84 32.63 -20.09
N GLN A 6 -1.53 32.35 -21.35
CA GLN A 6 -0.77 31.17 -21.76
C GLN A 6 0.59 31.04 -21.05
N TRP A 7 1.28 32.16 -20.81
CA TRP A 7 2.58 32.17 -20.13
C TRP A 7 2.50 31.74 -18.65
N GLN A 8 1.36 31.96 -17.98
CA GLN A 8 1.15 31.48 -16.61
C GLN A 8 0.98 29.95 -16.58
N GLN A 9 0.28 29.40 -17.57
CA GLN A 9 0.12 27.94 -17.72
C GLN A 9 1.47 27.28 -18.02
N GLN A 10 2.27 27.87 -18.92
CA GLN A 10 3.64 27.41 -19.21
C GLN A 10 4.54 27.49 -17.97
N SER A 11 4.40 28.53 -17.16
CA SER A 11 5.16 28.67 -15.91
C SER A 11 4.81 27.56 -14.91
N ASP A 12 3.53 27.23 -14.74
CA ASP A 12 3.12 26.10 -13.88
C ASP A 12 3.64 24.75 -14.42
N GLU A 13 3.68 24.53 -15.74
CA GLU A 13 4.30 23.33 -16.32
C GLU A 13 5.81 23.27 -16.08
N LEU A 14 6.53 24.39 -16.25
CA LEU A 14 7.95 24.48 -15.95
C LEU A 14 8.23 24.25 -14.47
N ALA A 15 7.38 24.77 -13.57
CA ALA A 15 7.46 24.47 -12.14
C ALA A 15 7.36 22.96 -11.89
N ARG A 16 6.37 22.26 -12.49
CA ARG A 16 6.25 20.80 -12.39
C ARG A 16 7.48 20.07 -12.96
N GLY A 17 8.03 20.56 -14.07
CA GLY A 17 9.30 20.08 -14.63
C GLY A 17 10.47 20.20 -13.65
N MET A 18 10.59 21.34 -12.97
CA MET A 18 11.61 21.55 -11.95
C MET A 18 11.44 20.66 -10.72
N VAL A 19 10.20 20.25 -10.38
CA VAL A 19 10.00 19.22 -9.35
C VAL A 19 10.59 17.87 -9.76
N VAL A 20 10.40 17.47 -11.03
CA VAL A 20 11.00 16.23 -11.56
C VAL A 20 12.52 16.31 -11.53
N ALA A 21 13.08 17.45 -11.95
CA ALA A 21 14.52 17.70 -11.89
C ALA A 21 15.04 17.70 -10.44
N ALA A 22 14.30 18.28 -9.49
CA ALA A 22 14.64 18.26 -8.08
C ALA A 22 14.65 16.84 -7.51
N ALA A 23 13.66 16.00 -7.86
CA ALA A 23 13.61 14.60 -7.46
C ALA A 23 14.82 13.80 -8.01
N PHE A 24 15.21 14.04 -9.26
CA PHE A 24 16.44 13.48 -9.85
C PHE A 24 17.71 13.97 -9.13
N ALA A 25 17.73 15.23 -8.70
CA ALA A 25 18.89 15.83 -8.04
C ALA A 25 19.10 15.37 -6.59
N ILE A 26 18.10 14.76 -5.93
CA ILE A 26 18.16 14.39 -4.50
C ILE A 26 19.45 13.63 -4.13
N PRO A 27 19.81 12.51 -4.79
CA PRO A 27 20.99 11.74 -4.43
C PRO A 27 22.29 12.28 -5.03
N LEU A 28 22.23 13.36 -5.82
CA LEU A 28 23.37 14.03 -6.45
C LEU A 28 23.93 15.14 -5.52
N PRO A 29 24.97 15.91 -5.90
CA PRO A 29 25.50 16.96 -5.05
C PRO A 29 24.42 17.97 -4.61
N THR A 30 24.44 18.36 -3.34
CA THR A 30 23.36 19.14 -2.69
C THR A 30 23.04 20.48 -3.38
N ALA A 31 24.02 21.05 -4.08
CA ALA A 31 23.84 22.27 -4.88
C ALA A 31 22.74 22.11 -5.96
N TRP A 32 22.67 20.94 -6.62
CA TRP A 32 21.70 20.70 -7.69
C TRP A 32 20.26 20.78 -7.19
N VAL A 33 19.97 20.19 -6.03
CA VAL A 33 18.64 20.29 -5.40
C VAL A 33 18.30 21.75 -5.08
N GLY A 34 19.26 22.52 -4.58
CA GLY A 34 19.10 23.95 -4.31
C GLY A 34 18.74 24.74 -5.58
N ILE A 35 19.47 24.51 -6.67
CA ILE A 35 19.23 25.16 -7.97
C ILE A 35 17.84 24.81 -8.50
N THR A 36 17.49 23.52 -8.55
CA THR A 36 16.19 23.08 -9.07
C THR A 36 15.03 23.57 -8.23
N MET A 37 15.18 23.61 -6.89
CA MET A 37 14.14 24.15 -6.00
C MET A 37 14.03 25.68 -6.13
N GLY A 38 15.14 26.40 -6.33
CA GLY A 38 15.12 27.83 -6.61
C GLY A 38 14.39 28.15 -7.92
N LEU A 39 14.69 27.41 -9.00
CA LEU A 39 13.98 27.53 -10.28
C LEU A 39 12.49 27.16 -10.15
N PHE A 40 12.17 26.10 -9.40
CA PHE A 40 10.79 25.76 -9.07
C PHE A 40 10.06 26.94 -8.42
N LEU A 41 10.65 27.59 -7.42
CA LEU A 41 10.04 28.75 -6.75
C LEU A 41 9.84 29.92 -7.71
N LEU A 42 10.81 30.21 -8.57
CA LEU A 42 10.69 31.27 -9.58
C LEU A 42 9.51 31.02 -10.53
N PHE A 43 9.40 29.80 -11.07
CA PHE A 43 8.27 29.43 -11.92
C PHE A 43 6.94 29.35 -11.17
N TRP A 44 6.97 28.92 -9.91
CA TRP A 44 5.79 28.89 -9.04
C TRP A 44 5.23 30.29 -8.79
N ILE A 45 6.10 31.28 -8.55
CA ILE A 45 5.73 32.69 -8.40
C ILE A 45 5.21 33.24 -9.73
N ALA A 46 5.93 33.00 -10.83
CA ALA A 46 5.53 33.44 -12.17
C ALA A 46 4.16 32.88 -12.60
N GLY A 47 3.86 31.62 -12.27
CA GLY A 47 2.57 30.99 -12.57
C GLY A 47 1.37 31.66 -11.89
N GLY A 48 1.59 32.48 -10.85
CA GLY A 48 0.53 33.22 -10.16
C GLY A 48 -0.53 32.29 -9.54
N ASP A 49 -1.79 32.69 -9.60
CA ASP A 49 -2.93 31.88 -9.13
C ASP A 49 -2.83 31.43 -7.64
N PHE A 50 -2.37 32.34 -6.81
CA PHE A 50 -2.11 32.05 -5.39
C PHE A 50 -3.37 31.62 -4.64
N ALA A 51 -4.55 32.10 -5.04
CA ALA A 51 -5.82 31.71 -4.41
C ALA A 51 -6.11 30.21 -4.55
N ASN A 52 -6.05 29.64 -5.76
CA ASN A 52 -6.28 28.20 -5.95
C ASN A 52 -5.11 27.36 -5.44
N LYS A 53 -3.87 27.84 -5.57
CA LYS A 53 -2.69 27.19 -4.97
C LYS A 53 -2.86 27.05 -3.45
N TRP A 54 -3.31 28.12 -2.79
CA TRP A 54 -3.60 28.12 -1.36
C TRP A 54 -4.80 27.24 -1.00
N GLN A 55 -5.86 27.24 -1.81
CA GLN A 55 -7.01 26.35 -1.61
C GLN A 55 -6.57 24.88 -1.59
N ARG A 56 -5.71 24.46 -2.52
CA ARG A 56 -5.16 23.08 -2.55
C ARG A 56 -4.34 22.76 -1.31
N VAL A 57 -3.56 23.73 -0.82
CA VAL A 57 -2.79 23.57 0.44
C VAL A 57 -3.73 23.37 1.63
N ARG A 58 -4.81 24.16 1.73
CA ARG A 58 -5.81 24.05 2.82
C ARG A 58 -6.58 22.74 2.79
N GLN A 59 -6.79 22.16 1.61
CA GLN A 59 -7.44 20.85 1.47
C GLN A 59 -6.48 19.68 1.79
N ASN A 60 -5.18 19.95 1.90
CA ASN A 60 -4.18 18.92 2.11
C ASN A 60 -3.73 18.84 3.58
N PRO A 61 -4.11 17.78 4.31
CA PRO A 61 -3.78 17.67 5.73
C PRO A 61 -2.27 17.58 5.97
N VAL A 62 -1.51 16.94 5.07
CA VAL A 62 -0.05 16.80 5.23
C VAL A 62 0.66 18.15 5.04
N ALA A 63 0.21 18.96 4.08
CA ALA A 63 0.71 20.32 3.90
C ALA A 63 0.41 21.20 5.12
N LEU A 64 -0.83 21.16 5.63
CA LEU A 64 -1.22 21.92 6.82
C LEU A 64 -0.44 21.50 8.07
N MET A 65 -0.17 20.20 8.25
CA MET A 65 0.62 19.71 9.38
C MET A 65 2.08 20.15 9.29
N ALA A 66 2.67 20.16 8.09
CA ALA A 66 4.02 20.65 7.88
C ALA A 66 4.14 22.15 8.20
N LEU A 67 3.16 22.95 7.77
CA LEU A 67 3.07 24.37 8.12
C LEU A 67 2.82 24.57 9.63
N GLY A 68 1.99 23.73 10.24
CA GLY A 68 1.72 23.75 11.68
C GLY A 68 2.96 23.46 12.51
N LEU A 69 3.76 22.44 12.13
CA LEU A 69 5.02 22.13 12.80
C LEU A 69 6.04 23.27 12.64
N PHE A 70 6.14 23.85 11.44
CA PHE A 70 7.01 25.01 11.20
C PHE A 70 6.56 26.26 11.98
N ALA A 71 5.26 26.50 12.08
CA ALA A 71 4.70 27.60 12.86
C ALA A 71 4.91 27.39 14.37
N LEU A 72 4.80 26.15 14.85
CA LEU A 72 5.08 25.81 16.24
C LEU A 72 6.54 26.10 16.61
N LEU A 73 7.49 25.71 15.75
CA LEU A 73 8.89 26.10 15.90
C LEU A 73 9.06 27.63 15.89
N GLY A 74 8.28 28.35 15.08
CA GLY A 74 8.26 29.82 15.08
C GLY A 74 7.76 30.41 16.40
N LEU A 75 6.73 29.81 17.02
CA LEU A 75 6.28 30.19 18.37
C LEU A 75 7.38 29.93 19.40
N GLY A 76 8.19 28.88 19.22
CA GLY A 76 9.37 28.61 20.05
C GLY A 76 10.43 29.71 20.06
N VAL A 77 10.46 30.58 19.04
CA VAL A 77 11.39 31.73 19.00
C VAL A 77 11.04 32.78 20.05
N SER A 78 9.76 32.94 20.40
CA SER A 78 9.31 34.04 21.28
C SER A 78 9.71 33.85 22.76
N TYR A 79 10.02 32.62 23.15
CA TYR A 79 10.45 32.27 24.51
C TYR A 79 11.82 31.56 24.53
N SER A 80 12.58 31.66 23.43
CA SER A 80 13.91 31.06 23.35
C SER A 80 14.87 31.65 24.37
N SER A 81 15.65 30.79 25.02
CA SER A 81 16.68 31.21 26.00
C SER A 81 17.89 31.88 25.36
N VAL A 82 18.03 31.80 24.03
CA VAL A 82 19.09 32.44 23.25
C VAL A 82 18.65 33.76 22.62
N GLY A 83 19.61 34.53 22.13
CA GLY A 83 19.34 35.79 21.44
C GLY A 83 18.50 35.58 20.16
N LEU A 84 17.71 36.59 19.78
CA LEU A 84 16.77 36.52 18.66
C LEU A 84 17.42 36.05 17.34
N GLY A 85 18.66 36.46 17.05
CA GLY A 85 19.37 36.04 15.84
C GLY A 85 19.61 34.52 15.78
N GLU A 86 20.10 33.94 16.89
CA GLU A 86 20.35 32.50 17.01
C GLU A 86 19.04 31.70 16.99
N ALA A 87 18.00 32.21 17.67
CA ALA A 87 16.67 31.60 17.64
C ALA A 87 16.07 31.57 16.22
N LEU A 88 16.25 32.66 15.45
CA LEU A 88 15.81 32.74 14.05
C LEU A 88 16.61 31.83 13.12
N GLU A 89 17.91 31.65 13.36
CA GLU A 89 18.73 30.69 12.61
C GLU A 89 18.28 29.25 12.86
N GLY A 90 18.04 28.90 14.14
CA GLY A 90 17.50 27.60 14.54
C GLY A 90 16.13 27.33 13.91
N TRP A 91 15.24 28.32 13.88
CA TRP A 91 13.95 28.21 13.18
C TRP A 91 14.12 28.08 11.66
N GLY A 92 15.05 28.86 11.09
CA GLY A 92 15.42 28.84 9.68
C GLY A 92 15.89 27.48 9.18
N ALA A 93 16.49 26.64 10.04
CA ALA A 93 16.88 25.28 9.70
C ALA A 93 15.70 24.39 9.23
N TYR A 94 14.48 24.72 9.66
CA TYR A 94 13.24 23.98 9.35
C TYR A 94 12.41 24.57 8.20
N HIS A 95 12.85 25.64 7.53
CA HIS A 95 12.09 26.30 6.44
C HIS A 95 11.65 25.35 5.32
N LYS A 96 12.41 24.29 5.08
CA LYS A 96 12.12 23.27 4.06
C LYS A 96 10.80 22.53 4.27
N LEU A 97 10.23 22.53 5.48
CA LEU A 97 8.87 22.02 5.74
C LEU A 97 7.82 22.74 4.88
N ILE A 98 8.04 24.03 4.55
CA ILE A 98 7.18 24.83 3.67
C ILE A 98 7.14 24.23 2.25
N TYR A 99 8.22 23.56 1.80
CA TYR A 99 8.26 22.95 0.46
C TYR A 99 7.17 21.90 0.26
N ILE A 100 6.73 21.19 1.30
CA ILE A 100 5.61 20.25 1.19
C ILE A 100 4.36 20.99 0.68
N ALA A 101 4.02 22.13 1.28
CA ALA A 101 2.86 22.93 0.87
C ALA A 101 3.02 23.49 -0.55
N LEU A 102 4.20 24.01 -0.89
CA LEU A 102 4.46 24.56 -2.23
C LEU A 102 4.36 23.47 -3.32
N LEU A 103 4.92 22.30 -3.09
CA LEU A 103 4.87 21.16 -4.02
C LEU A 103 3.44 20.64 -4.21
N VAL A 104 2.71 20.44 -3.10
CA VAL A 104 1.29 20.05 -3.12
C VAL A 104 0.45 21.02 -3.94
N SER A 105 0.73 22.31 -3.87
CA SER A 105 -0.05 23.33 -4.58
C SER A 105 0.03 23.24 -6.11
N VAL A 106 1.07 22.59 -6.67
CA VAL A 106 1.32 22.52 -8.13
C VAL A 106 1.22 21.10 -8.70
N LEU A 107 1.40 20.06 -7.89
CA LEU A 107 1.40 18.64 -8.32
C LEU A 107 -0.02 18.01 -8.33
N ASN A 108 -0.94 18.61 -9.07
CA ASN A 108 -2.33 18.15 -9.18
C ASN A 108 -2.54 16.99 -10.18
N GLU A 109 -1.61 16.76 -11.10
CA GLU A 109 -1.74 15.72 -12.14
C GLU A 109 -0.89 14.46 -11.84
N PRO A 110 -1.45 13.23 -12.02
CA PRO A 110 -0.75 11.97 -11.72
C PRO A 110 0.57 11.79 -12.48
N LYS A 111 0.62 12.23 -13.74
CA LYS A 111 1.77 12.05 -14.62
C LYS A 111 3.04 12.68 -14.04
N TRP A 112 2.91 13.83 -13.38
CA TRP A 112 4.06 14.55 -12.81
C TRP A 112 4.57 13.89 -11.52
N GLN A 113 3.68 13.36 -10.69
CA GLN A 113 4.06 12.59 -9.50
C GLN A 113 4.84 11.33 -9.89
N GLN A 114 4.33 10.57 -10.86
CA GLN A 114 4.99 9.36 -11.36
C GLN A 114 6.34 9.67 -12.02
N ARG A 115 6.42 10.72 -12.85
CA ARG A 115 7.67 11.18 -13.46
C ARG A 115 8.70 11.56 -12.40
N ALA A 116 8.30 12.31 -11.38
CA ALA A 116 9.21 12.72 -10.31
C ALA A 116 9.72 11.53 -9.49
N LEU A 117 8.83 10.59 -9.11
CA LEU A 117 9.23 9.38 -8.39
C LEU A 117 10.17 8.50 -9.23
N MET A 118 9.88 8.35 -10.53
CA MET A 118 10.75 7.59 -11.44
C MET A 118 12.09 8.30 -11.66
N ALA A 119 12.11 9.63 -11.73
CA ALA A 119 13.35 10.40 -11.84
C ALA A 119 14.24 10.21 -10.62
N PHE A 120 13.67 10.17 -9.41
CA PHE A 120 14.41 9.81 -8.20
C PHE A 120 14.98 8.38 -8.29
N VAL A 121 14.19 7.38 -8.70
CA VAL A 121 14.67 6.00 -8.87
C VAL A 121 15.80 5.93 -9.91
N LEU A 122 15.66 6.60 -11.05
CA LEU A 122 16.70 6.66 -12.09
C LEU A 122 17.99 7.28 -11.58
N ALA A 123 17.91 8.37 -10.82
CA ALA A 123 19.08 8.99 -10.21
C ALA A 123 19.76 8.04 -9.20
N MET A 124 18.97 7.29 -8.43
CA MET A 124 19.50 6.29 -7.51
C MET A 124 20.15 5.10 -8.22
N LEU A 125 19.65 4.69 -9.38
CA LEU A 125 20.31 3.68 -10.23
C LEU A 125 21.63 4.19 -10.79
N LEU A 126 21.69 5.48 -11.18
CA LEU A 126 22.95 6.12 -11.58
C LEU A 126 23.95 6.14 -10.41
N VAL A 127 23.51 6.53 -9.21
CA VAL A 127 24.36 6.53 -8.02
C VAL A 127 24.83 5.12 -7.65
N LEU A 128 23.97 4.11 -7.79
CA LEU A 128 24.36 2.70 -7.62
C LEU A 128 25.45 2.31 -8.61
N LEU A 129 25.28 2.63 -9.90
CA LEU A 129 26.27 2.33 -10.94
C LEU A 129 27.61 3.01 -10.66
N LEU A 130 27.60 4.29 -10.27
CA LEU A 130 28.81 5.03 -9.93
C LEU A 130 29.48 4.50 -8.65
N SER A 131 28.70 4.03 -7.68
CA SER A 131 29.21 3.37 -6.49
C SER A 131 29.99 2.11 -6.88
N TYR A 132 29.43 1.24 -7.72
CA TYR A 132 30.15 0.07 -8.26
C TYR A 132 31.35 0.44 -9.14
N ALA A 133 31.28 1.55 -9.89
CA ALA A 133 32.43 2.04 -10.64
C ALA A 133 33.60 2.44 -9.72
N GLN A 134 33.34 2.98 -8.52
CA GLN A 134 34.38 3.21 -7.50
C GLN A 134 35.02 1.91 -7.02
N LEU A 135 34.21 0.88 -6.75
CA LEU A 135 34.72 -0.45 -6.36
C LEU A 135 35.62 -1.08 -7.42
N LEU A 136 35.32 -0.85 -8.70
CA LEU A 136 36.09 -1.36 -9.83
C LEU A 136 37.26 -0.46 -10.24
N GLY A 137 37.45 0.69 -9.58
CA GLY A 137 38.51 1.65 -9.90
C GLY A 137 38.27 2.48 -11.17
N PHE A 138 37.06 2.48 -11.73
CA PHE A 138 36.67 3.28 -12.91
C PHE A 138 36.14 4.68 -12.55
N TRP A 139 35.97 4.98 -11.27
CA TRP A 139 35.54 6.29 -10.77
C TRP A 139 36.41 6.69 -9.57
N PRO A 140 36.81 7.96 -9.43
CA PRO A 140 37.67 8.40 -8.35
C PRO A 140 37.09 8.07 -6.97
N GLU A 141 37.96 7.65 -6.06
CA GLU A 141 37.63 7.51 -4.66
C GLU A 141 37.21 8.87 -4.11
N GLY A 142 36.07 8.90 -3.41
CA GLY A 142 35.58 10.09 -2.75
C GLY A 142 36.42 10.44 -1.52
N LYS A 143 35.94 11.42 -0.75
CA LYS A 143 36.54 11.69 0.57
C LYS A 143 36.44 10.44 1.47
N PRO A 144 37.31 10.27 2.49
CA PRO A 144 37.26 9.11 3.39
C PRO A 144 35.88 8.86 4.02
N GLU A 145 35.11 9.93 4.29
CA GLU A 145 33.74 9.86 4.81
C GLU A 145 32.67 9.40 3.80
N GLN A 146 33.04 9.25 2.52
CA GLN A 146 32.21 8.92 1.36
C GLN A 146 32.60 7.57 0.73
N GLU A 147 33.21 6.66 1.49
CA GLU A 147 33.62 5.34 1.04
C GLU A 147 32.52 4.65 0.20
N PHE A 148 32.77 4.52 -1.11
CA PHE A 148 31.84 4.02 -2.13
C PHE A 148 30.49 4.76 -2.26
N ALA A 149 30.38 5.99 -1.76
CA ALA A 149 29.21 6.86 -1.84
C ALA A 149 29.55 8.10 -2.70
N PRO A 150 29.29 8.07 -4.02
CA PRO A 150 29.88 9.02 -4.98
C PRO A 150 29.61 10.52 -4.74
N PHE A 151 28.50 10.86 -4.08
CA PHE A 151 28.07 12.26 -3.91
C PHE A 151 27.67 12.63 -2.48
N LYS A 152 26.98 11.74 -1.78
CA LYS A 152 26.46 11.98 -0.42
C LYS A 152 27.30 11.23 0.61
N GLY A 153 27.26 11.68 1.87
CA GLY A 153 27.83 10.92 2.97
C GLY A 153 27.14 9.55 3.12
N ARG A 154 27.83 8.59 3.77
CA ARG A 154 27.37 7.20 3.93
C ARG A 154 25.97 7.05 4.54
N ILE A 155 25.59 7.97 5.44
CA ILE A 155 24.24 7.97 6.08
C ILE A 155 23.16 8.25 5.03
N ALA A 156 23.21 9.41 4.38
CA ALA A 156 22.30 9.79 3.30
C ALA A 156 22.27 8.76 2.16
N HIS A 157 23.45 8.30 1.70
CA HIS A 157 23.55 7.30 0.63
C HIS A 157 22.79 6.02 0.97
N ASN A 158 23.11 5.38 2.10
CA ASN A 158 22.45 4.14 2.48
C ASN A 158 20.97 4.35 2.83
N PHE A 159 20.59 5.50 3.38
CA PHE A 159 19.20 5.82 3.66
C PHE A 159 18.36 5.91 2.38
N PHE A 160 18.85 6.64 1.37
CA PHE A 160 18.17 6.75 0.07
C PHE A 160 18.19 5.42 -0.69
N MET A 161 19.27 4.63 -0.57
CA MET A 161 19.39 3.31 -1.18
C MET A 161 18.38 2.32 -0.58
N ALA A 162 18.19 2.32 0.75
CA ALA A 162 17.22 1.46 1.42
C ALA A 162 15.76 1.78 1.01
N PHE A 163 15.41 3.07 0.93
CA PHE A 163 14.10 3.49 0.42
C PHE A 163 13.92 3.11 -1.07
N THR A 164 14.95 3.27 -1.89
CA THR A 164 14.90 2.86 -3.31
C THR A 164 14.79 1.35 -3.46
N ALA A 165 15.50 0.56 -2.65
CA ALA A 165 15.40 -0.89 -2.65
C ALA A 165 13.96 -1.37 -2.37
N TYR A 166 13.25 -0.68 -1.47
CA TYR A 166 11.82 -0.89 -1.26
C TYR A 166 10.99 -0.60 -2.53
N LEU A 167 11.23 0.53 -3.21
CA LEU A 167 10.54 0.85 -4.46
C LEU A 167 10.81 -0.18 -5.55
N VAL A 168 12.06 -0.61 -5.70
CA VAL A 168 12.47 -1.64 -6.67
C VAL A 168 11.83 -3.00 -6.35
N PHE A 169 11.71 -3.37 -5.07
CA PHE A 169 11.00 -4.59 -4.67
C PHE A 169 9.50 -4.53 -5.01
N ASP A 170 8.85 -3.38 -4.79
CA ASP A 170 7.45 -3.21 -5.18
C ASP A 170 7.28 -3.27 -6.72
N LEU A 171 8.23 -2.73 -7.50
CA LEU A 171 8.29 -2.92 -8.96
C LEU A 171 8.49 -4.38 -9.37
N PHE A 172 9.39 -5.11 -8.69
CA PHE A 172 9.61 -6.55 -8.89
C PHE A 172 8.32 -7.35 -8.70
N MET A 173 7.51 -6.99 -7.70
CA MET A 173 6.24 -7.65 -7.43
C MET A 173 5.16 -7.32 -8.46
N ARG A 174 5.11 -6.07 -8.93
CA ARG A 174 4.07 -5.58 -9.86
C ARG A 174 4.35 -5.93 -11.33
N GLN A 175 5.61 -6.10 -11.74
CA GLN A 175 6.01 -6.30 -13.14
C GLN A 175 6.61 -7.69 -13.37
N PRO A 176 5.79 -8.77 -13.48
CA PRO A 176 6.29 -10.13 -13.61
C PRO A 176 7.19 -10.34 -14.84
N ALA A 177 6.91 -9.65 -15.95
CA ALA A 177 7.69 -9.72 -17.18
C ALA A 177 9.14 -9.19 -17.03
N ARG A 178 9.41 -8.35 -16.02
CA ARG A 178 10.73 -7.74 -15.78
C ARG A 178 11.35 -8.19 -14.46
N ARG A 179 10.91 -9.32 -13.90
CA ARG A 179 11.38 -9.80 -12.58
C ARG A 179 12.88 -10.05 -12.52
N LEU A 180 13.48 -10.58 -13.59
CA LEU A 180 14.93 -10.81 -13.62
C LEU A 180 15.71 -9.49 -13.51
N LEU A 181 15.28 -8.47 -14.25
CA LEU A 181 15.88 -7.13 -14.18
C LEU A 181 15.76 -6.53 -12.78
N TRP A 182 14.54 -6.47 -12.22
CA TRP A 182 14.33 -5.88 -10.91
C TRP A 182 14.98 -6.69 -9.79
N GLY A 183 15.02 -8.02 -9.91
CA GLY A 183 15.72 -8.90 -8.98
C GLY A 183 17.23 -8.68 -9.00
N GLY A 184 17.84 -8.54 -10.19
CA GLY A 184 19.27 -8.21 -10.33
C GLY A 184 19.62 -6.86 -9.71
N ILE A 185 18.84 -5.81 -10.00
CA ILE A 185 19.02 -4.48 -9.40
C ILE A 185 18.90 -4.55 -7.88
N LEU A 186 17.89 -5.26 -7.37
CA LEU A 186 17.68 -5.40 -5.93
C LEU A 186 18.87 -6.11 -5.25
N LEU A 187 19.42 -7.16 -5.85
CA LEU A 187 20.62 -7.83 -5.33
C LEU A 187 21.83 -6.89 -5.27
N LEU A 188 22.04 -6.08 -6.32
CA LEU A 188 23.11 -5.07 -6.33
C LEU A 188 22.90 -4.01 -5.24
N MET A 189 21.67 -3.56 -5.01
CA MET A 189 21.35 -2.62 -3.92
C MET A 189 21.58 -3.23 -2.54
N LEU A 190 21.18 -4.50 -2.33
CA LEU A 190 21.38 -5.20 -1.06
C LEU A 190 22.87 -5.36 -0.75
N TYR A 191 23.67 -5.77 -1.74
CA TYR A 191 25.12 -5.84 -1.58
C TYR A 191 25.72 -4.47 -1.28
N ASN A 192 25.26 -3.42 -1.96
CA ASN A 192 25.73 -2.06 -1.73
C ASN A 192 25.52 -1.59 -0.29
N ILE A 193 24.34 -1.83 0.29
CA ILE A 193 23.98 -1.40 1.65
C ILE A 193 24.63 -2.28 2.73
N LEU A 194 24.66 -3.60 2.51
CA LEU A 194 25.08 -4.56 3.55
C LEU A 194 26.60 -4.76 3.59
N VAL A 195 27.26 -4.70 2.43
CA VAL A 195 28.68 -5.05 2.29
C VAL A 195 29.53 -3.83 1.99
N MET A 196 29.17 -3.10 0.93
CA MET A 196 30.05 -2.12 0.31
C MET A 196 30.13 -0.79 1.06
N VAL A 197 28.98 -0.16 1.35
CA VAL A 197 28.94 1.17 1.99
C VAL A 197 28.67 1.02 3.49
N PRO A 198 29.62 1.34 4.37
CA PRO A 198 29.41 1.17 5.80
C PRO A 198 28.37 2.16 6.36
N GLY A 199 27.27 1.66 6.94
CA GLY A 199 26.33 2.54 7.65
C GLY A 199 25.25 1.81 8.45
N ARG A 200 25.21 2.03 9.77
CA ARG A 200 24.25 1.38 10.69
C ARG A 200 22.80 1.81 10.44
N THR A 201 22.56 3.12 10.30
CA THR A 201 21.22 3.67 10.09
C THR A 201 20.54 3.10 8.84
N GLY A 202 21.26 3.06 7.71
CA GLY A 202 20.69 2.56 6.46
C GLY A 202 20.43 1.05 6.47
N GLN A 203 21.23 0.26 7.19
CA GLN A 203 21.00 -1.18 7.38
C GLN A 203 19.75 -1.44 8.22
N LEU A 204 19.55 -0.68 9.31
CA LEU A 204 18.35 -0.75 10.11
C LEU A 204 17.10 -0.37 9.29
N VAL A 205 17.18 0.73 8.55
CA VAL A 205 16.08 1.18 7.67
C VAL A 205 15.80 0.12 6.60
N LEU A 206 16.82 -0.50 6.00
CA LEU A 206 16.65 -1.59 5.05
C LEU A 206 15.87 -2.77 5.66
N PHE A 207 16.24 -3.23 6.86
CA PHE A 207 15.53 -4.33 7.52
C PHE A 207 14.06 -4.00 7.78
N VAL A 208 13.75 -2.78 8.22
CA VAL A 208 12.37 -2.36 8.39
C VAL A 208 11.64 -2.24 7.05
N MET A 209 12.31 -1.75 6.01
CA MET A 209 11.76 -1.68 4.65
C MET A 209 11.46 -3.08 4.09
N VAL A 210 12.26 -4.10 4.38
CA VAL A 210 12.00 -5.50 3.98
C VAL A 210 10.73 -6.03 4.67
N VAL A 211 10.58 -5.80 5.98
CA VAL A 211 9.38 -6.20 6.72
C VAL A 211 8.15 -5.46 6.20
N LEU A 212 8.26 -4.15 5.95
CA LEU A 212 7.18 -3.34 5.40
C LEU A 212 6.77 -3.81 3.99
N ALA A 213 7.74 -4.05 3.11
CA ALA A 213 7.51 -4.50 1.74
C ALA A 213 6.77 -5.84 1.71
N THR A 214 7.24 -6.81 2.48
CA THR A 214 6.60 -8.13 2.57
C THR A 214 5.22 -8.05 3.18
N TRP A 215 4.99 -7.21 4.20
CA TRP A 215 3.67 -6.93 4.75
C TRP A 215 2.72 -6.30 3.72
N HIS A 216 3.18 -5.34 2.91
CA HIS A 216 2.36 -4.70 1.88
C HIS A 216 1.88 -5.64 0.77
N HIS A 217 2.64 -6.70 0.47
CA HIS A 217 2.29 -7.67 -0.57
C HIS A 217 1.60 -8.93 -0.03
N TRP A 218 1.89 -9.35 1.20
CA TRP A 218 1.42 -10.61 1.77
C TRP A 218 0.72 -10.50 3.14
N ARG A 219 0.46 -9.28 3.63
CA ARG A 219 -0.21 -8.99 4.91
C ARG A 219 0.45 -9.74 6.08
N TRP A 220 -0.32 -10.37 6.97
CA TRP A 220 0.20 -11.03 8.16
C TRP A 220 1.20 -12.16 7.84
N ARG A 221 1.03 -12.87 6.72
CA ARG A 221 2.01 -13.87 6.24
C ARG A 221 3.32 -13.21 5.82
N GLY A 222 3.20 -12.00 5.28
CA GLY A 222 4.32 -11.15 4.93
C GLY A 222 5.20 -10.81 6.12
N LEU A 223 4.65 -10.61 7.32
CA LEU A 223 5.46 -10.32 8.51
C LEU A 223 6.44 -11.46 8.85
N LEU A 224 5.98 -12.72 8.77
CA LEU A 224 6.86 -13.88 8.97
C LEU A 224 7.92 -13.97 7.89
N VAL A 225 7.55 -13.79 6.62
CA VAL A 225 8.51 -13.81 5.51
C VAL A 225 9.52 -12.67 5.63
N GLY A 226 9.07 -11.46 5.98
CA GLY A 226 9.92 -10.30 6.22
C GLY A 226 10.89 -10.54 7.37
N ALA A 227 10.42 -11.10 8.49
CA ALA A 227 11.29 -11.44 9.62
C ALA A 227 12.36 -12.47 9.21
N LEU A 228 11.99 -13.53 8.49
CA LEU A 228 12.94 -14.53 7.98
C LEU A 228 13.94 -13.94 6.99
N LEU A 229 13.50 -13.07 6.07
CA LEU A 229 14.38 -12.40 5.13
C LEU A 229 15.34 -11.44 5.84
N THR A 230 14.87 -10.69 6.83
CA THR A 230 15.71 -9.82 7.65
C THR A 230 16.77 -10.62 8.40
N LEU A 231 16.41 -11.77 8.99
CA LEU A 231 17.37 -12.68 9.63
C LEU A 231 18.38 -13.23 8.63
N ALA A 232 17.93 -13.66 7.46
CA ALA A 232 18.81 -14.17 6.40
C ALA A 232 19.78 -13.10 5.89
N LEU A 233 19.30 -11.86 5.66
CA LEU A 233 20.13 -10.73 5.25
C LEU A 233 21.13 -10.33 6.35
N GLY A 234 20.71 -10.34 7.62
CA GLY A 234 21.59 -10.10 8.76
C GLY A 234 22.68 -11.16 8.90
N ALA A 235 22.32 -12.45 8.74
CA ALA A 235 23.28 -13.55 8.73
C ALA A 235 24.26 -13.46 7.55
N ALA A 236 23.76 -13.12 6.36
CA ALA A 236 24.60 -12.88 5.19
C ALA A 236 25.56 -11.70 5.44
N ALA A 237 25.08 -10.59 6.01
CA ALA A 237 25.94 -9.46 6.34
C ALA A 237 27.03 -9.85 7.37
N MET A 238 26.70 -10.66 8.37
CA MET A 238 27.67 -11.18 9.37
C MET A 238 28.73 -12.12 8.78
N GLN A 239 28.46 -12.73 7.63
CA GLN A 239 29.33 -13.69 6.96
C GLN A 239 30.15 -13.08 5.83
N PHE A 240 29.56 -12.16 5.06
CA PHE A 240 30.14 -11.62 3.82
C PHE A 240 30.60 -10.17 3.91
N SER A 241 30.25 -9.44 4.97
CA SER A 241 30.75 -8.07 5.17
C SER A 241 31.85 -8.06 6.23
N ASP A 242 33.07 -7.79 5.77
CA ASP A 242 34.25 -7.66 6.64
C ASP A 242 34.07 -6.58 7.71
N GLY A 243 33.27 -5.54 7.41
CA GLY A 243 33.00 -4.46 8.34
C GLY A 243 31.76 -4.66 9.22
N PHE A 244 30.78 -5.51 8.87
CA PHE A 244 29.51 -5.59 9.60
C PHE A 244 29.66 -6.23 10.98
N ARG A 245 30.31 -7.40 11.05
CA ARG A 245 30.55 -8.14 12.31
C ARG A 245 31.29 -7.29 13.37
N PRO A 246 32.48 -6.72 13.09
CA PRO A 246 33.19 -5.91 14.09
C PRO A 246 32.40 -4.67 14.51
N ARG A 247 31.63 -4.07 13.60
CA ARG A 247 30.78 -2.91 13.92
C ARG A 247 29.62 -3.24 14.86
N MET A 248 29.06 -4.45 14.75
CA MET A 248 27.99 -4.93 15.62
C MET A 248 28.52 -5.29 17.01
N GLN A 249 29.64 -6.00 17.08
CA GLN A 249 30.33 -6.29 18.34
C GLN A 249 30.72 -5.01 19.06
N ALA A 250 31.40 -4.09 18.36
CA ALA A 250 31.74 -2.79 18.91
C ALA A 250 30.52 -1.98 19.36
N LEU A 251 29.34 -2.14 18.73
CA LEU A 251 28.13 -1.46 19.20
C LEU A 251 27.65 -2.02 20.54
N LEU A 252 27.65 -3.35 20.72
CA LEU A 252 27.25 -4.00 21.96
C LEU A 252 28.27 -3.75 23.08
N ASP A 253 29.56 -3.90 22.78
CA ASP A 253 30.65 -3.72 23.74
C ASP A 253 30.71 -2.26 24.24
N ASN A 254 30.60 -1.29 23.33
CA ASN A 254 30.60 0.13 23.71
C ASN A 254 29.33 0.53 24.49
N ALA A 255 28.16 -0.02 24.14
CA ALA A 255 26.93 0.28 24.86
C ALA A 255 26.97 -0.33 26.27
N SER A 256 27.40 -1.57 26.41
CA SER A 256 27.55 -2.23 27.72
C SER A 256 28.55 -1.51 28.62
N SER A 257 29.73 -1.19 28.10
CA SER A 257 30.75 -0.41 28.83
C SER A 257 30.22 0.94 29.34
N TYR A 258 29.43 1.66 28.53
CA TYR A 258 28.81 2.92 28.98
C TYR A 258 27.84 2.70 30.16
N PHE A 259 26.96 1.70 30.07
CA PHE A 259 26.01 1.40 31.16
C PHE A 259 26.66 0.82 32.42
N GLU A 260 27.87 0.29 32.31
CA GLU A 260 28.71 -0.16 33.44
C GLU A 260 29.52 0.98 34.09
N GLY A 261 29.34 2.23 33.64
CA GLY A 261 30.01 3.41 34.19
C GLY A 261 31.32 3.78 33.47
N GLY A 262 31.59 3.20 32.31
CA GLY A 262 32.71 3.55 31.45
C GLY A 262 32.56 4.94 30.80
N ALA A 263 33.69 5.55 30.42
CA ALA A 263 33.70 6.86 29.77
C ALA A 263 33.09 6.83 28.35
N ALA A 264 32.44 7.93 27.97
CA ALA A 264 31.81 8.12 26.65
C ALA A 264 32.83 8.44 25.54
N GLU A 265 33.86 7.61 25.36
CA GLU A 265 34.92 7.86 24.36
C GLU A 265 34.56 7.33 22.96
N SER A 266 33.71 6.32 22.88
CA SER A 266 33.28 5.74 21.60
C SER A 266 32.15 6.55 20.96
N SER A 267 32.00 6.47 19.64
CA SER A 267 30.89 7.10 18.91
C SER A 267 29.50 6.66 19.39
N THR A 268 29.39 5.47 19.98
CA THR A 268 28.14 4.94 20.54
C THR A 268 27.93 5.45 21.95
N GLY A 269 28.98 5.49 22.78
CA GLY A 269 28.95 6.08 24.12
C GLY A 269 28.65 7.59 24.09
N LEU A 270 29.25 8.34 23.15
CA LEU A 270 28.94 9.76 22.93
C LEU A 270 27.46 9.98 22.66
N ARG A 271 26.85 9.20 21.76
CA ARG A 271 25.40 9.32 21.46
C ARG A 271 24.53 9.00 22.67
N LEU A 272 24.87 7.95 23.43
CA LEU A 272 24.13 7.61 24.65
C LEU A 272 24.22 8.73 25.69
N SER A 273 25.42 9.30 25.89
CA SER A 273 25.63 10.50 26.71
C SER A 273 24.78 11.67 26.21
N TYR A 274 24.76 11.94 24.90
CA TYR A 274 23.93 13.03 24.35
C TYR A 274 22.45 12.80 24.62
N TYR A 275 21.98 11.55 24.51
CA TYR A 275 20.58 11.20 24.77
C TYR A 275 20.21 11.40 26.23
N GLU A 276 21.02 10.88 27.15
CA GLU A 276 20.81 11.02 28.60
C GLU A 276 20.76 12.48 29.04
N ASN A 277 21.75 13.27 28.63
CA ASN A 277 21.82 14.70 28.96
C ASN A 277 20.69 15.51 28.30
N SER A 278 20.26 15.14 27.09
CA SER A 278 19.09 15.75 26.44
C SER A 278 17.80 15.44 27.21
N ILE A 279 17.63 14.21 27.71
CA ILE A 279 16.47 13.83 28.53
C ILE A 279 16.45 14.64 29.83
N GLU A 280 17.60 14.84 30.47
CA GLU A 280 17.66 15.67 31.68
C GLU A 280 17.28 17.13 31.42
N LEU A 281 17.73 17.71 30.29
CA LEU A 281 17.31 19.05 29.88
C LEU A 281 15.79 19.12 29.64
N ILE A 282 15.20 18.10 29.00
CA ILE A 282 13.75 18.00 28.83
C ILE A 282 13.03 17.96 30.18
N LEU A 283 13.54 17.20 31.15
CA LEU A 283 12.93 17.08 32.48
C LEU A 283 12.94 18.39 33.27
N LYS A 284 13.87 19.32 32.97
CA LYS A 284 13.86 20.67 33.56
C LYS A 284 12.74 21.56 32.99
N HIS A 285 12.42 21.41 31.70
CA HIS A 285 11.40 22.20 31.01
C HIS A 285 10.43 21.31 30.21
N PRO A 286 9.62 20.46 30.88
CA PRO A 286 8.98 19.32 30.23
C PRO A 286 7.86 19.67 29.25
N LEU A 287 7.15 20.78 29.46
CA LEU A 287 5.98 21.10 28.63
C LEU A 287 6.36 21.77 27.31
N ILE A 288 7.10 22.87 27.39
CA ILE A 288 7.40 23.77 26.27
C ILE A 288 8.88 23.87 25.94
N GLY A 289 9.78 23.21 26.70
CA GLY A 289 11.22 23.29 26.45
C GLY A 289 11.80 24.67 26.72
N THR A 290 12.97 24.92 26.14
CA THR A 290 13.77 26.14 26.30
C THR A 290 13.68 27.11 25.11
N GLY A 291 12.84 26.78 24.13
CA GLY A 291 12.57 27.52 22.90
C GLY A 291 13.47 27.14 21.71
N THR A 292 13.08 27.61 20.53
CA THR A 292 13.69 27.22 19.27
C THR A 292 15.08 27.82 19.10
N GLY A 293 16.02 27.02 18.60
CA GLY A 293 17.42 27.40 18.42
C GLY A 293 18.27 27.26 19.69
N SER A 294 17.68 26.96 20.85
CA SER A 294 18.41 26.98 22.12
C SER A 294 19.25 25.73 22.39
N PHE A 295 19.14 24.66 21.60
CA PHE A 295 19.74 23.35 21.92
C PHE A 295 21.23 23.45 22.22
N ILE A 296 22.00 24.10 21.33
CA ILE A 296 23.46 24.19 21.44
C ILE A 296 23.83 24.92 22.74
N HIS A 297 23.19 26.05 23.01
CA HIS A 297 23.42 26.85 24.21
C HIS A 297 23.11 26.09 25.50
N GLU A 298 21.91 25.51 25.60
CA GLU A 298 21.45 24.78 26.79
C GLU A 298 22.29 23.52 27.03
N TYR A 299 22.62 22.80 25.96
CA TYR A 299 23.45 21.61 26.04
C TYR A 299 24.88 21.97 26.47
N GLN A 300 25.49 23.03 25.93
CA GLN A 300 26.82 23.47 26.33
C GLN A 300 26.88 23.86 27.80
N GLN A 301 25.89 24.63 28.30
CA GLN A 301 25.83 24.99 29.73
C GLN A 301 25.72 23.74 30.62
N HIS A 302 24.82 22.83 30.26
CA HIS A 302 24.61 21.60 31.01
C HIS A 302 25.84 20.68 30.98
N ALA A 303 26.46 20.56 29.80
CA ALA A 303 27.64 19.72 29.61
C ALA A 303 28.85 20.24 30.39
N ASN A 304 29.09 21.56 30.37
CA ASN A 304 30.14 22.19 31.15
C ASN A 304 29.90 22.04 32.66
N ALA A 305 28.65 22.18 33.12
CA ALA A 305 28.32 22.03 34.53
C ALA A 305 28.53 20.59 35.06
N LYS A 306 28.35 19.58 34.19
CA LYS A 306 28.52 18.17 34.56
C LYS A 306 29.86 17.55 34.17
N GLY A 307 30.67 18.24 33.39
CA GLY A 307 31.91 17.69 32.83
C GLY A 307 31.67 16.57 31.81
N VAL A 308 30.58 16.62 31.04
CA VAL A 308 30.26 15.64 30.00
C VAL A 308 30.60 16.16 28.60
N PRO A 309 30.72 15.27 27.58
CA PRO A 309 31.12 15.69 26.23
C PRO A 309 30.14 16.68 25.59
N LEU A 310 30.69 17.70 24.92
CA LEU A 310 29.95 18.72 24.18
C LEU A 310 29.38 18.17 22.87
N THR A 311 28.23 18.67 22.45
CA THR A 311 27.68 18.45 21.11
C THR A 311 26.86 19.65 20.65
N ASP A 312 26.78 19.84 19.33
CA ASP A 312 25.87 20.77 18.66
C ASP A 312 24.57 20.10 18.19
N ASN A 313 24.52 18.77 18.23
CA ASN A 313 23.39 17.97 17.74
C ASN A 313 23.25 16.69 18.58
N PRO A 314 22.05 16.37 19.11
CA PRO A 314 21.89 15.16 19.90
C PRO A 314 21.92 13.89 19.05
N HIS A 315 21.91 13.99 17.71
CA HIS A 315 21.71 12.86 16.78
C HIS A 315 20.42 12.09 17.05
N ASN A 316 19.34 12.83 17.34
CA ASN A 316 17.98 12.33 17.51
C ASN A 316 17.02 13.52 17.41
N GLU A 317 16.22 13.57 16.34
CA GLU A 317 15.31 14.69 16.07
C GLU A 317 14.25 14.84 17.18
N TYR A 318 13.79 13.73 17.77
CA TYR A 318 12.81 13.76 18.85
C TYR A 318 13.38 14.41 20.11
N LEU A 319 14.60 14.05 20.49
CA LEU A 319 15.27 14.65 21.66
C LEU A 319 15.64 16.11 21.38
N ASN A 320 16.07 16.42 20.15
CA ASN A 320 16.37 17.79 19.74
C ASN A 320 15.14 18.71 19.87
N LEU A 321 13.99 18.27 19.35
CA LEU A 321 12.73 18.99 19.53
C LEU A 321 12.22 18.93 20.97
N GLY A 322 12.55 17.89 21.72
CA GLY A 322 12.23 17.78 23.13
C GLY A 322 12.92 18.86 23.96
N VAL A 323 14.21 19.09 23.76
CA VAL A 323 14.93 20.15 24.48
C VAL A 323 14.35 21.52 24.12
N GLN A 324 14.15 21.78 22.82
CA GLN A 324 13.69 23.08 22.34
C GLN A 324 12.21 23.37 22.64
N LEU A 325 11.31 22.39 22.51
CA LEU A 325 9.85 22.59 22.56
C LEU A 325 9.15 21.68 23.57
N GLY A 326 9.89 20.95 24.40
CA GLY A 326 9.35 20.02 25.40
C GLY A 326 8.63 18.81 24.79
N LEU A 327 7.81 18.18 25.63
CA LEU A 327 6.90 17.11 25.24
C LEU A 327 5.92 17.56 24.15
N LEU A 328 5.59 18.86 24.09
CA LEU A 328 4.75 19.42 23.05
C LEU A 328 5.42 19.28 21.67
N GLY A 329 6.72 19.61 21.55
CA GLY A 329 7.48 19.41 20.31
C GLY A 329 7.62 17.95 19.90
N MET A 330 7.96 17.07 20.86
CA MET A 330 8.05 15.63 20.62
C MET A 330 6.70 15.05 20.14
N GLY A 331 5.62 15.42 20.83
CA GLY A 331 4.27 15.02 20.49
C GLY A 331 3.84 15.53 19.12
N ALA A 332 4.17 16.78 18.77
CA ALA A 332 3.89 17.36 17.47
C ALA A 332 4.60 16.61 16.33
N LEU A 333 5.87 16.23 16.51
CA LEU A 333 6.61 15.45 15.51
C LEU A 333 6.06 14.03 15.36
N LEU A 334 5.72 13.36 16.47
CA LEU A 334 5.10 12.04 16.43
C LEU A 334 3.73 12.09 15.75
N LEU A 335 2.92 13.10 16.07
CA LEU A 335 1.62 13.32 15.44
C LEU A 335 1.77 13.62 13.95
N PHE A 336 2.78 14.41 13.57
CA PHE A 336 3.09 14.72 12.18
C PHE A 336 3.34 13.46 11.34
N PHE A 337 4.14 12.51 11.83
CA PHE A 337 4.36 11.23 11.14
C PHE A 337 3.14 10.30 11.21
N LEU A 338 2.49 10.20 12.37
CA LEU A 338 1.33 9.33 12.56
C LEU A 338 0.16 9.72 11.64
N LEU A 339 -0.12 11.01 11.51
CA LEU A 339 -1.21 11.48 10.65
C LEU A 339 -0.88 11.30 9.17
N GLN A 340 0.36 11.49 8.75
CA GLN A 340 0.79 11.12 7.39
C GLN A 340 0.62 9.63 7.11
N TRP A 341 0.98 8.76 8.07
CA TRP A 341 0.76 7.32 7.96
C TRP A 341 -0.72 6.97 7.81
N ARG A 342 -1.58 7.55 8.66
CA ARG A 342 -3.04 7.35 8.59
C ARG A 342 -3.60 7.85 7.26
N PHE A 343 -3.15 9.02 6.82
CA PHE A 343 -3.59 9.61 5.56
C PHE A 343 -3.15 8.80 4.34
N ALA A 344 -1.91 8.28 4.33
CA ALA A 344 -1.45 7.34 3.32
C ALA A 344 -2.32 6.07 3.29
N GLY A 345 -2.81 5.62 4.45
CA GLY A 345 -3.76 4.52 4.57
C GLY A 345 -5.04 4.68 3.74
N LEU A 346 -5.45 5.92 3.48
CA LEU A 346 -6.64 6.27 2.69
C LEU A 346 -6.38 6.35 1.17
N MET A 347 -5.12 6.25 0.74
CA MET A 347 -4.73 6.33 -0.67
C MET A 347 -4.82 4.98 -1.40
N ARG A 348 -4.86 5.01 -2.73
CA ARG A 348 -4.74 3.81 -3.57
C ARG A 348 -3.48 3.02 -3.18
N PRO A 349 -3.49 1.67 -3.27
CA PRO A 349 -2.33 0.85 -2.90
C PRO A 349 -1.02 1.29 -3.56
N GLU A 350 -1.09 1.79 -4.80
CA GLU A 350 0.07 2.22 -5.55
C GLU A 350 0.77 3.47 -5.00
N GLN A 351 -0.01 4.39 -4.41
CA GLN A 351 0.47 5.62 -3.78
C GLN A 351 0.70 5.43 -2.28
N ARG A 352 -0.19 4.67 -1.62
CA ARG A 352 -0.10 4.33 -0.20
C ARG A 352 1.24 3.70 0.15
N ARG A 353 1.66 2.69 -0.62
CA ARG A 353 2.89 1.91 -0.35
C ARG A 353 4.15 2.78 -0.30
N PRO A 354 4.50 3.58 -1.33
CA PRO A 354 5.67 4.45 -1.27
C PRO A 354 5.52 5.55 -0.21
N ALA A 355 4.31 6.10 0.01
CA ALA A 355 4.06 7.11 1.03
C ALA A 355 4.31 6.56 2.45
N GLN A 356 3.79 5.39 2.79
CA GLN A 356 4.03 4.71 4.06
C GLN A 356 5.50 4.36 4.26
N ALA A 357 6.19 3.92 3.21
CA ALA A 357 7.62 3.64 3.28
C ALA A 357 8.44 4.90 3.55
N LEU A 358 8.12 6.03 2.90
CA LEU A 358 8.81 7.30 3.13
C LEU A 358 8.62 7.78 4.57
N VAL A 359 7.37 7.78 5.06
CA VAL A 359 7.03 8.22 6.42
C VAL A 359 7.73 7.35 7.46
N LEU A 360 7.68 6.03 7.30
CA LEU A 360 8.30 5.11 8.25
C LEU A 360 9.83 5.21 8.21
N ALA A 361 10.42 5.29 7.02
CA ALA A 361 11.87 5.49 6.88
C ALA A 361 12.30 6.79 7.56
N MET A 362 11.58 7.89 7.35
CA MET A 362 11.89 9.18 7.97
C MET A 362 11.73 9.15 9.49
N ALA A 363 10.61 8.62 10.00
CA ALA A 363 10.35 8.51 11.44
C ALA A 363 11.45 7.69 12.15
N LEU A 364 11.90 6.58 11.53
CA LEU A 364 12.99 5.78 12.08
C LEU A 364 14.35 6.47 11.94
N GLY A 365 14.59 7.16 10.83
CA GLY A 365 15.81 7.94 10.61
C GLY A 365 16.00 9.01 11.69
N CYS A 366 14.91 9.69 12.05
CA CYS A 366 14.83 10.69 13.11
C CYS A 366 15.15 10.15 14.52
N LEU A 367 15.06 8.84 14.77
CA LEU A 367 15.45 8.26 16.06
C LEU A 367 16.97 8.28 16.28
N PHE A 368 17.76 8.29 15.20
CA PHE A 368 19.21 8.12 15.26
C PHE A 368 19.99 9.30 14.67
N ASN A 369 19.28 10.29 14.12
CA ASN A 369 19.83 11.49 13.47
C ASN A 369 18.79 12.61 13.53
N SER A 370 19.23 13.84 13.25
CA SER A 370 18.35 15.02 13.17
C SER A 370 18.04 15.36 11.71
N PHE A 371 17.40 14.40 11.02
CA PHE A 371 17.17 14.47 9.57
C PHE A 371 16.31 15.66 9.13
N LEU A 372 15.42 16.18 9.98
CA LEU A 372 14.66 17.39 9.64
C LEU A 372 15.51 18.64 9.75
N MET A 373 16.67 18.63 10.43
CA MET A 373 17.66 19.72 10.36
C MET A 373 18.65 19.50 9.21
N ASP A 374 19.01 18.26 8.92
CA ASP A 374 20.02 17.93 7.92
C ASP A 374 19.63 18.36 6.49
N HIS A 375 20.62 18.83 5.73
CA HIS A 375 20.40 19.41 4.40
C HIS A 375 19.99 18.37 3.35
N GLY A 376 20.53 17.14 3.41
CA GLY A 376 20.27 16.10 2.42
C GLY A 376 18.94 15.38 2.66
N GLU A 377 18.83 14.74 3.81
CA GLU A 377 17.73 13.88 4.23
C GLU A 377 16.44 14.68 4.42
N GLY A 378 16.54 15.89 4.99
CA GLY A 378 15.42 16.80 5.11
C GLY A 378 14.85 17.21 3.75
N LYS A 379 15.71 17.51 2.76
CA LYS A 379 15.27 17.83 1.38
C LYS A 379 14.68 16.62 0.67
N PHE A 380 15.31 15.44 0.80
CA PHE A 380 14.77 14.16 0.33
C PHE A 380 13.33 13.96 0.83
N TYR A 381 13.14 14.12 2.13
CA TYR A 381 11.86 13.89 2.77
C TYR A 381 10.79 14.89 2.30
N VAL A 382 11.04 16.20 2.38
CA VAL A 382 10.01 17.20 2.03
C VAL A 382 9.66 17.18 0.54
N ILE A 383 10.63 16.89 -0.34
CA ILE A 383 10.37 16.79 -1.78
C ILE A 383 9.52 15.56 -2.08
N LEU A 384 9.91 14.38 -1.59
CA LEU A 384 9.15 13.16 -1.81
C LEU A 384 7.81 13.16 -1.08
N ALA A 385 7.71 13.78 0.11
CA ALA A 385 6.44 13.95 0.80
C ALA A 385 5.51 14.87 -0.01
N GLY A 386 6.03 16.00 -0.52
CA GLY A 386 5.29 16.87 -1.44
C GLY A 386 4.80 16.13 -2.68
N ILE A 387 5.62 15.25 -3.27
CA ILE A 387 5.25 14.43 -4.44
C ILE A 387 4.18 13.39 -4.11
N LEU A 388 4.40 12.60 -3.05
CA LEU A 388 3.56 11.46 -2.70
C LEU A 388 2.22 11.87 -2.07
N PHE A 389 2.19 12.99 -1.36
CA PHE A 389 1.01 13.50 -0.67
C PHE A 389 0.29 14.62 -1.40
N ALA A 390 0.72 15.05 -2.59
CA ALA A 390 0.06 16.14 -3.33
C ALA A 390 -1.43 15.90 -3.64
N ARG A 391 -1.89 14.65 -3.71
CA ARG A 391 -3.30 14.33 -3.95
C ARG A 391 -4.06 14.12 -2.65
N THR A 392 -5.16 14.85 -2.51
CA THR A 392 -6.16 14.66 -1.45
C THR A 392 -7.29 13.76 -1.94
N ARG A 393 -8.03 13.18 -0.99
CA ARG A 393 -9.26 12.42 -1.25
C ARG A 393 -10.28 13.27 -2.02
N GLU A 394 -10.31 14.59 -1.79
CA GLU A 394 -11.15 15.55 -2.50
C GLU A 394 -10.75 15.74 -3.97
N ALA A 395 -9.46 15.81 -4.33
CA ALA A 395 -9.05 15.87 -5.74
C ALA A 395 -9.36 14.56 -6.50
N THR A 396 -9.40 13.44 -5.78
CA THR A 396 -9.88 12.16 -6.33
C THR A 396 -11.40 12.19 -6.45
N ALA A 397 -12.13 12.70 -5.46
CA ALA A 397 -13.58 12.89 -5.47
C ALA A 397 -14.07 13.94 -6.50
N GLN A 398 -13.27 14.94 -6.81
CA GLN A 398 -13.58 16.00 -7.76
C GLN A 398 -13.21 15.57 -9.19
N ALA A 399 -12.11 14.83 -9.39
CA ALA A 399 -11.89 14.08 -10.64
C ALA A 399 -12.97 13.00 -10.86
N LEU A 400 -13.54 12.46 -9.76
CA LEU A 400 -14.70 11.58 -9.79
C LEU A 400 -16.01 12.30 -10.21
N CYS A 401 -16.12 13.62 -9.99
CA CYS A 401 -17.26 14.44 -10.40
C CYS A 401 -17.09 15.07 -11.80
N GLU A 402 -15.86 15.31 -12.24
CA GLU A 402 -15.54 15.94 -13.54
C GLU A 402 -15.39 14.94 -14.70
N GLY A 403 -15.10 13.66 -14.40
CA GLY A 403 -15.10 12.60 -15.39
C GLY A 403 -16.51 12.04 -15.58
N THR A 404 -16.99 11.98 -16.83
CA THR A 404 -18.20 11.20 -17.14
C THR A 404 -17.89 9.73 -16.79
N PRO A 405 -18.63 9.10 -15.85
CA PRO A 405 -18.37 7.70 -15.50
C PRO A 405 -18.48 6.83 -16.76
N ALA A 406 -17.58 5.86 -16.92
CA ALA A 406 -17.74 4.84 -17.95
C ALA A 406 -19.06 4.08 -17.68
N SER A 407 -19.83 3.83 -18.75
CA SER A 407 -21.15 3.22 -18.64
C SER A 407 -21.09 1.77 -18.14
N LEU A 408 -22.05 1.36 -17.32
CA LEU A 408 -22.13 0.01 -16.74
C LEU A 408 -23.37 -0.74 -17.21
N SER A 409 -23.14 -1.90 -17.82
CA SER A 409 -24.17 -2.92 -18.04
C SER A 409 -24.15 -3.97 -16.95
N VAL A 410 -25.29 -4.26 -16.34
CA VAL A 410 -25.47 -5.41 -15.45
C VAL A 410 -26.15 -6.52 -16.24
N ILE A 411 -25.53 -7.70 -16.25
CA ILE A 411 -26.08 -8.89 -16.93
C ILE A 411 -26.47 -9.94 -15.92
N ILE A 412 -27.70 -10.44 -16.03
CA ILE A 412 -28.29 -11.43 -15.15
C ILE A 412 -28.87 -12.56 -16.00
N ILE A 413 -28.60 -13.80 -15.60
CA ILE A 413 -29.33 -14.97 -16.12
C ILE A 413 -30.25 -15.48 -15.02
N THR A 414 -31.44 -15.92 -15.38
CA THR A 414 -32.44 -16.34 -14.39
C THR A 414 -33.32 -17.48 -14.88
N ARG A 415 -33.90 -18.24 -13.94
CA ARG A 415 -34.97 -19.21 -14.16
C ARG A 415 -35.65 -19.54 -12.82
N ASN A 416 -36.93 -19.21 -12.68
CA ASN A 416 -37.73 -19.47 -11.48
C ASN A 416 -37.13 -18.88 -10.19
N GLU A 417 -36.82 -17.58 -10.21
CA GLU A 417 -36.19 -16.84 -9.11
C GLU A 417 -37.09 -15.72 -8.58
N ALA A 418 -38.42 -15.85 -8.68
CA ALA A 418 -39.35 -14.79 -8.26
C ALA A 418 -39.14 -14.33 -6.81
N ALA A 419 -38.70 -15.23 -5.93
CA ALA A 419 -38.43 -14.95 -4.52
C ALA A 419 -37.17 -14.08 -4.28
N ARG A 420 -36.22 -14.02 -5.23
CA ARG A 420 -34.89 -13.41 -5.03
C ARG A 420 -34.58 -12.29 -6.01
N ILE A 421 -35.08 -12.40 -7.24
CA ILE A 421 -34.72 -11.53 -8.36
C ILE A 421 -35.04 -10.06 -8.09
N ARG A 422 -36.10 -9.74 -7.33
CA ARG A 422 -36.46 -8.36 -6.97
C ARG A 422 -35.32 -7.66 -6.22
N ALA A 423 -34.84 -8.27 -5.13
CA ALA A 423 -33.78 -7.69 -4.32
C ALA A 423 -32.45 -7.60 -5.10
N CYS A 424 -32.18 -8.56 -5.99
CA CYS A 424 -31.06 -8.50 -6.91
C CYS A 424 -31.15 -7.24 -7.80
N LEU A 425 -32.28 -7.06 -8.51
CA LEU A 425 -32.53 -5.93 -9.42
C LEU A 425 -32.52 -4.57 -8.70
N GLU A 426 -33.12 -4.48 -7.51
CA GLU A 426 -33.10 -3.26 -6.68
C GLU A 426 -31.66 -2.84 -6.35
N SER A 427 -30.81 -3.81 -5.97
CA SER A 427 -29.41 -3.55 -5.58
C SER A 427 -28.52 -3.05 -6.73
N VAL A 428 -28.99 -3.18 -7.97
CA VAL A 428 -28.28 -2.76 -9.18
C VAL A 428 -29.05 -1.75 -10.03
N SER A 429 -30.16 -1.20 -9.52
CA SER A 429 -31.01 -0.22 -10.20
C SER A 429 -30.29 1.09 -10.58
N TRP A 430 -29.11 1.32 -10.01
CA TRP A 430 -28.22 2.45 -10.31
C TRP A 430 -27.35 2.26 -11.56
N ALA A 431 -27.35 1.08 -12.18
CA ALA A 431 -26.60 0.82 -13.41
C ALA A 431 -27.26 1.49 -14.63
N ASP A 432 -26.46 1.89 -15.62
CA ASP A 432 -26.96 2.52 -16.85
C ASP A 432 -27.80 1.57 -17.71
N GLU A 433 -27.52 0.27 -17.61
CA GLU A 433 -28.21 -0.76 -18.37
C GLU A 433 -28.32 -2.06 -17.56
N ILE A 434 -29.53 -2.63 -17.47
CA ILE A 434 -29.76 -3.96 -16.90
C ILE A 434 -30.29 -4.86 -18.00
N LEU A 435 -29.64 -6.01 -18.23
CA LEU A 435 -30.07 -7.03 -19.17
C LEU A 435 -30.33 -8.34 -18.45
N VAL A 436 -31.52 -8.90 -18.68
CA VAL A 436 -31.92 -10.19 -18.09
C VAL A 436 -32.11 -11.20 -19.21
N LEU A 437 -31.50 -12.38 -19.08
CA LEU A 437 -31.78 -13.53 -19.92
C LEU A 437 -32.45 -14.63 -19.10
N ASP A 438 -33.74 -14.78 -19.31
CA ASP A 438 -34.57 -15.81 -18.72
C ASP A 438 -34.46 -17.13 -19.50
N SER A 439 -34.26 -18.23 -18.78
CA SER A 439 -34.13 -19.57 -19.36
C SER A 439 -35.43 -20.37 -19.38
N GLY A 440 -36.58 -19.68 -19.45
CA GLY A 440 -37.91 -20.29 -19.47
C GLY A 440 -38.52 -20.42 -18.07
N SER A 441 -38.63 -19.31 -17.35
CA SER A 441 -39.36 -19.25 -16.07
C SER A 441 -40.85 -19.55 -16.27
N SER A 442 -41.43 -20.22 -15.28
CA SER A 442 -42.86 -20.55 -15.17
C SER A 442 -43.54 -19.85 -13.99
N ASP A 443 -42.79 -19.11 -13.18
CA ASP A 443 -43.26 -18.30 -12.07
C ASP A 443 -43.29 -16.80 -12.44
N GLU A 444 -43.45 -15.93 -11.46
CA GLU A 444 -43.53 -14.48 -11.64
C GLU A 444 -42.20 -13.79 -12.00
N THR A 445 -41.10 -14.54 -12.17
CA THR A 445 -39.75 -13.99 -12.42
C THR A 445 -39.75 -13.00 -13.59
N LEU A 446 -40.38 -13.36 -14.72
CA LEU A 446 -40.43 -12.51 -15.91
C LEU A 446 -41.23 -11.23 -15.69
N ALA A 447 -42.30 -11.29 -14.89
CA ALA A 447 -43.11 -10.11 -14.58
C ALA A 447 -42.28 -9.13 -13.74
N ILE A 448 -41.60 -9.62 -12.70
CA ILE A 448 -40.74 -8.82 -11.83
C ILE A 448 -39.60 -8.19 -12.63
N CYS A 449 -38.90 -8.94 -13.49
CA CYS A 449 -37.80 -8.39 -14.30
C CYS A 449 -38.22 -7.21 -15.17
N ARG A 450 -39.44 -7.25 -15.73
CA ARG A 450 -39.97 -6.19 -16.60
C ARG A 450 -40.31 -4.90 -15.86
N GLU A 451 -40.44 -4.92 -14.54
CA GLU A 451 -40.59 -3.71 -13.74
C GLU A 451 -39.30 -2.88 -13.68
N TYR A 452 -38.13 -3.49 -13.92
CA TYR A 452 -36.82 -2.84 -13.77
C TYR A 452 -36.11 -2.57 -15.11
N THR A 453 -36.45 -3.29 -16.18
CA THR A 453 -35.82 -3.10 -17.51
C THR A 453 -36.69 -3.64 -18.63
N ASP A 454 -36.66 -2.96 -19.78
CA ASP A 454 -37.25 -3.47 -21.03
C ASP A 454 -36.37 -4.52 -21.73
N LYS A 455 -35.10 -4.67 -21.30
CA LYS A 455 -34.11 -5.61 -21.90
C LYS A 455 -34.19 -7.00 -21.27
N VAL A 456 -35.39 -7.57 -21.27
CA VAL A 456 -35.65 -8.95 -20.83
C VAL A 456 -35.76 -9.88 -22.03
N PHE A 457 -34.84 -10.83 -22.13
CA PHE A 457 -34.77 -11.80 -23.22
C PHE A 457 -35.15 -13.19 -22.70
N VAL A 458 -35.84 -13.98 -23.51
CA VAL A 458 -36.20 -15.36 -23.16
C VAL A 458 -35.48 -16.31 -24.11
N ASN A 459 -34.72 -17.25 -23.56
CA ASN A 459 -34.06 -18.30 -24.34
C ASN A 459 -34.15 -19.64 -23.62
N ARG A 460 -34.96 -20.55 -24.16
CA ARG A 460 -35.22 -21.89 -23.61
C ARG A 460 -34.15 -22.94 -23.95
N ASP A 461 -33.22 -22.63 -24.84
CA ASP A 461 -32.12 -23.53 -25.22
C ASP A 461 -30.99 -23.44 -24.20
N TRP A 462 -31.02 -24.32 -23.19
CA TRP A 462 -30.03 -24.35 -22.11
C TRP A 462 -28.82 -25.21 -22.46
N GLN A 463 -27.68 -24.55 -22.69
CA GLN A 463 -26.38 -25.21 -22.96
C GLN A 463 -25.37 -25.06 -21.81
N GLY A 464 -25.82 -24.52 -20.67
CA GLY A 464 -24.99 -24.25 -19.49
C GLY A 464 -24.85 -22.76 -19.16
N PHE A 465 -24.36 -22.47 -17.96
CA PHE A 465 -24.28 -21.12 -17.41
C PHE A 465 -23.40 -20.19 -18.25
N GLY A 466 -22.22 -20.65 -18.70
CA GLY A 466 -21.29 -19.84 -19.48
C GLY A 466 -21.87 -19.37 -20.81
N VAL A 467 -22.53 -20.27 -21.56
CA VAL A 467 -23.18 -19.94 -22.84
C VAL A 467 -24.32 -18.94 -22.63
N GLN A 468 -25.16 -19.14 -21.60
CA GLN A 468 -26.24 -18.19 -21.30
C GLN A 468 -25.68 -16.81 -20.89
N LYS A 469 -24.63 -16.76 -20.05
CA LYS A 469 -23.95 -15.51 -19.68
C LYS A 469 -23.34 -14.81 -20.90
N ASN A 470 -22.75 -15.55 -21.84
CA ASN A 470 -22.24 -14.98 -23.10
C ASN A 470 -23.36 -14.42 -23.99
N ARG A 471 -24.51 -15.10 -24.09
CA ARG A 471 -25.66 -14.63 -24.91
C ARG A 471 -26.23 -13.30 -24.43
N VAL A 472 -26.29 -13.08 -23.11
CA VAL A 472 -26.72 -11.80 -22.56
C VAL A 472 -25.60 -10.76 -22.61
N LEU A 473 -24.34 -11.16 -22.42
CA LEU A 473 -23.16 -10.31 -22.59
C LEU A 473 -23.06 -9.73 -24.00
N ASP A 474 -23.37 -10.52 -25.03
CA ASP A 474 -23.35 -10.07 -26.43
C ASP A 474 -24.40 -9.00 -26.74
N LYS A 475 -25.37 -8.78 -25.84
CA LYS A 475 -26.40 -7.73 -25.93
C LYS A 475 -26.05 -6.47 -25.13
N ALA A 476 -25.05 -6.54 -24.25
CA ALA A 476 -24.63 -5.42 -23.41
C ALA A 476 -23.97 -4.32 -24.24
N SER A 477 -24.29 -3.07 -23.94
CA SER A 477 -23.79 -1.89 -24.66
C SER A 477 -22.78 -1.06 -23.87
N GLY A 478 -22.81 -1.15 -22.54
CA GLY A 478 -21.95 -0.40 -21.63
C GLY A 478 -20.46 -0.71 -21.79
N ASP A 479 -19.62 0.24 -21.37
CA ASP A 479 -18.16 0.12 -21.40
C ASP A 479 -17.67 -0.98 -20.46
N TRP A 480 -18.36 -1.11 -19.33
CA TRP A 480 -18.15 -2.13 -18.32
C TRP A 480 -19.35 -3.04 -18.19
N VAL A 481 -19.08 -4.27 -17.76
CA VAL A 481 -20.09 -5.29 -17.51
C VAL A 481 -19.90 -5.87 -16.11
N LEU A 482 -20.98 -5.86 -15.33
CA LEU A 482 -21.09 -6.58 -14.07
C LEU A 482 -22.02 -7.78 -14.26
N SER A 483 -21.49 -9.00 -14.15
CA SER A 483 -22.28 -10.22 -14.19
C SER A 483 -22.60 -10.71 -12.79
N ILE A 484 -23.85 -10.68 -12.38
CA ILE A 484 -24.30 -11.23 -11.08
C ILE A 484 -25.38 -12.29 -11.31
N ASP A 485 -25.52 -13.19 -10.34
CA ASP A 485 -26.59 -14.20 -10.35
C ASP A 485 -27.84 -13.64 -9.62
N ALA A 486 -29.02 -14.20 -9.91
CA ALA A 486 -30.31 -13.70 -9.41
C ALA A 486 -30.48 -13.76 -7.87
N ASP A 487 -29.61 -14.52 -7.19
CA ASP A 487 -29.54 -14.68 -5.73
C ASP A 487 -28.36 -13.92 -5.09
N GLU A 488 -27.69 -13.07 -5.88
CA GLU A 488 -26.63 -12.16 -5.45
C GLU A 488 -27.17 -10.71 -5.38
N GLN A 489 -26.68 -9.92 -4.42
CA GLN A 489 -27.00 -8.50 -4.29
C GLN A 489 -25.71 -7.69 -4.16
N VAL A 490 -25.77 -6.43 -4.59
CA VAL A 490 -24.69 -5.45 -4.48
C VAL A 490 -24.99 -4.50 -3.31
N PRO A 491 -24.33 -4.65 -2.14
CA PRO A 491 -24.50 -3.71 -1.04
C PRO A 491 -23.97 -2.31 -1.39
N GLU A 492 -24.48 -1.28 -0.72
CA GLU A 492 -24.09 0.13 -0.95
C GLU A 492 -22.57 0.36 -0.93
N ALA A 493 -21.86 -0.32 -0.03
CA ALA A 493 -20.40 -0.22 0.05
C ALA A 493 -19.70 -0.74 -1.22
N LEU A 494 -20.21 -1.83 -1.82
CA LEU A 494 -19.70 -2.35 -3.08
C LEU A 494 -20.13 -1.47 -4.26
N GLN A 495 -21.36 -0.96 -4.27
CA GLN A 495 -21.80 0.03 -5.26
C GLN A 495 -20.86 1.25 -5.27
N ALA A 496 -20.58 1.84 -4.12
CA ALA A 496 -19.69 2.99 -4.01
C ALA A 496 -18.27 2.69 -4.52
N GLU A 497 -17.77 1.48 -4.26
CA GLU A 497 -16.47 1.02 -4.76
C GLU A 497 -16.47 0.84 -6.29
N ILE A 498 -17.55 0.30 -6.87
CA ILE A 498 -17.68 0.13 -8.33
C ILE A 498 -17.79 1.50 -9.01
N HIS A 499 -18.62 2.42 -8.51
CA HIS A 499 -18.70 3.77 -9.06
C HIS A 499 -17.34 4.47 -9.07
N GLN A 500 -16.57 4.36 -7.98
CA GLN A 500 -15.23 4.92 -7.93
C GLN A 500 -14.32 4.35 -9.01
N LEU A 501 -14.44 3.05 -9.30
CA LEU A 501 -13.65 2.39 -10.34
C LEU A 501 -14.06 2.85 -11.74
N LEU A 502 -15.35 2.97 -12.03
CA LEU A 502 -15.86 3.32 -13.36
C LEU A 502 -15.42 4.70 -13.83
N VAL A 503 -15.27 5.67 -12.93
CA VAL A 503 -14.74 6.99 -13.29
C VAL A 503 -13.22 6.97 -13.52
N LEU A 504 -12.52 6.00 -12.93
CA LEU A 504 -11.09 5.84 -13.05
C LEU A 504 -10.68 4.87 -14.16
N ALA A 505 -11.63 4.51 -15.03
CA ALA A 505 -11.52 3.37 -15.93
C ALA A 505 -10.17 3.33 -16.66
N ASP A 506 -9.72 4.42 -17.28
CA ASP A 506 -8.51 4.47 -18.12
C ASP A 506 -7.19 4.10 -17.44
N GLU A 507 -7.12 4.11 -16.10
CA GLU A 507 -5.93 3.73 -15.34
C GLU A 507 -6.04 2.34 -14.68
N THR A 508 -7.08 1.56 -14.98
CA THR A 508 -7.43 0.34 -14.23
C THR A 508 -7.31 -0.96 -15.03
N PRO A 509 -7.04 -2.11 -14.37
CA PRO A 509 -7.13 -3.44 -14.98
C PRO A 509 -8.49 -3.67 -15.65
N ALA A 510 -8.52 -4.39 -16.78
CA ALA A 510 -9.76 -4.64 -17.52
C ALA A 510 -10.74 -5.59 -16.81
N VAL A 511 -10.33 -6.27 -15.73
CA VAL A 511 -11.15 -7.25 -15.00
C VAL A 511 -10.90 -7.12 -13.50
N TYR A 512 -11.97 -7.25 -12.73
CA TYR A 512 -11.98 -7.18 -11.28
C TYR A 512 -12.66 -8.40 -10.64
N LYS A 513 -12.02 -8.92 -9.60
CA LYS A 513 -12.57 -9.97 -8.75
C LYS A 513 -13.26 -9.36 -7.54
N ILE A 514 -14.49 -9.78 -7.28
CA ILE A 514 -15.31 -9.32 -6.16
C ILE A 514 -15.38 -10.47 -5.14
N PRO A 515 -15.13 -10.21 -3.85
CA PRO A 515 -15.35 -11.23 -2.84
C PRO A 515 -16.85 -11.48 -2.69
N ARG A 516 -17.24 -12.73 -2.47
CA ARG A 516 -18.63 -13.12 -2.29
C ARG A 516 -18.85 -13.63 -0.88
N LEU A 517 -19.79 -13.02 -0.17
CA LEU A 517 -20.18 -13.37 1.19
C LEU A 517 -21.48 -14.18 1.15
N SER A 518 -21.32 -15.50 1.22
CA SER A 518 -22.42 -16.46 1.09
C SER A 518 -23.10 -16.74 2.43
N SER A 519 -24.43 -16.87 2.41
CA SER A 519 -25.22 -17.32 3.56
C SER A 519 -25.50 -18.83 3.52
N TYR A 520 -25.55 -19.45 4.70
CA TYR A 520 -25.92 -20.84 4.91
C TYR A 520 -27.00 -20.92 5.99
N CYS A 521 -28.23 -21.24 5.59
CA CYS A 521 -29.41 -21.32 6.46
C CYS A 521 -29.57 -20.07 7.36
N GLY A 522 -29.48 -18.88 6.75
CA GLY A 522 -29.63 -17.59 7.44
C GLY A 522 -28.35 -17.02 8.07
N ARG A 523 -27.24 -17.77 8.13
CA ARG A 523 -25.95 -17.29 8.68
C ARG A 523 -24.97 -16.93 7.57
N GLN A 524 -24.38 -15.73 7.61
CA GLN A 524 -23.24 -15.40 6.74
C GLN A 524 -21.99 -16.16 7.18
N MET A 525 -21.35 -16.86 6.24
CA MET A 525 -20.19 -17.72 6.51
C MET A 525 -18.89 -16.97 6.28
N ARG A 526 -18.02 -16.89 7.29
CA ARG A 526 -16.73 -16.16 7.24
C ARG A 526 -15.52 -17.09 7.33
N HIS A 527 -15.75 -18.38 7.56
CA HIS A 527 -14.71 -19.39 7.72
C HIS A 527 -15.05 -20.64 6.89
N GLY A 528 -14.44 -21.79 7.19
CA GLY A 528 -14.76 -23.06 6.51
C GLY A 528 -14.32 -23.15 5.04
N GLY A 529 -13.55 -22.16 4.56
CA GLY A 529 -13.15 -22.05 3.15
C GLY A 529 -14.20 -21.39 2.25
N TRP A 530 -15.28 -20.84 2.82
CA TRP A 530 -16.32 -20.10 2.11
C TRP A 530 -16.01 -18.61 1.97
N TRP A 531 -15.01 -18.10 2.70
CA TRP A 531 -14.64 -16.70 2.69
C TRP A 531 -13.10 -16.51 2.81
N PRO A 532 -12.52 -15.51 2.11
CA PRO A 532 -13.12 -14.75 1.01
C PRO A 532 -13.18 -15.59 -0.29
N ASP A 533 -14.37 -15.68 -0.90
CA ASP A 533 -14.60 -16.33 -2.20
C ASP A 533 -14.54 -15.30 -3.33
N TYR A 534 -13.40 -15.17 -4.01
CA TYR A 534 -13.21 -14.17 -5.06
C TYR A 534 -13.69 -14.67 -6.43
N VAL A 535 -14.71 -14.02 -6.97
CA VAL A 535 -15.28 -14.30 -8.30
C VAL A 535 -15.01 -13.15 -9.28
N ALA A 536 -14.61 -13.45 -10.52
CA ALA A 536 -14.40 -12.43 -11.55
C ALA A 536 -15.75 -12.06 -12.18
N ARG A 537 -16.30 -10.89 -11.82
CA ARG A 537 -17.66 -10.49 -12.20
C ARG A 537 -17.75 -9.12 -12.86
N LEU A 538 -16.80 -8.21 -12.59
CA LEU A 538 -16.76 -6.86 -13.18
C LEU A 538 -15.63 -6.79 -14.22
N PHE A 539 -15.94 -6.42 -15.45
CA PHE A 539 -14.94 -6.39 -16.53
C PHE A 539 -15.30 -5.41 -17.64
N ARG A 540 -14.31 -4.92 -18.37
CA ARG A 540 -14.52 -4.11 -19.58
C ARG A 540 -15.12 -4.99 -20.68
N ARG A 541 -16.14 -4.47 -21.35
CA ARG A 541 -16.77 -5.16 -22.49
C ARG A 541 -15.72 -5.44 -23.56
N GLY A 542 -15.78 -6.65 -24.15
CA GLY A 542 -14.83 -7.11 -25.16
C GLY A 542 -13.45 -7.55 -24.63
N LYS A 543 -13.18 -7.45 -23.32
CA LYS A 543 -11.92 -7.91 -22.71
C LYS A 543 -12.02 -9.24 -21.98
N ALA A 544 -13.24 -9.78 -21.83
CA ALA A 544 -13.47 -11.07 -21.20
C ALA A 544 -14.69 -11.79 -21.82
N ARG A 545 -14.70 -13.12 -21.72
CA ARG A 545 -15.84 -13.99 -22.07
C ARG A 545 -15.94 -15.18 -21.11
N PHE A 546 -17.12 -15.75 -20.95
CA PHE A 546 -17.29 -16.98 -20.17
C PHE A 546 -16.88 -18.21 -20.98
N SER A 547 -16.31 -19.21 -20.32
CA SER A 547 -16.00 -20.52 -20.93
C SER A 547 -17.26 -21.35 -21.17
N ASP A 548 -17.23 -22.23 -22.16
CA ASP A 548 -18.31 -23.18 -22.48
C ASP A 548 -18.30 -24.45 -21.59
N ASP A 549 -17.63 -24.39 -20.43
CA ASP A 549 -17.65 -25.46 -19.42
C ASP A 549 -19.10 -25.69 -18.92
N LEU A 550 -19.63 -26.92 -19.07
CA LEU A 550 -20.99 -27.31 -18.64
C LEU A 550 -21.27 -27.08 -17.14
N VAL A 551 -20.23 -27.13 -16.30
CA VAL A 551 -20.29 -26.91 -14.85
C VAL A 551 -19.01 -26.23 -14.39
N HIS A 552 -19.14 -25.16 -13.59
CA HIS A 552 -18.06 -24.27 -13.14
C HIS A 552 -17.46 -23.42 -14.26
N GLU A 553 -18.32 -22.64 -14.91
CA GLU A 553 -17.89 -21.65 -15.88
C GLU A 553 -16.87 -20.69 -15.27
N ARG A 554 -15.89 -20.29 -16.07
CA ARG A 554 -14.85 -19.35 -15.69
C ARG A 554 -14.84 -18.19 -16.67
N LEU A 555 -14.58 -17.00 -16.13
CA LEU A 555 -14.33 -15.82 -16.95
C LEU A 555 -12.91 -15.92 -17.52
N LEU A 556 -12.80 -15.96 -18.85
CA LEU A 556 -11.56 -15.98 -19.62
C LEU A 556 -11.14 -14.54 -19.91
N PHE A 557 -9.95 -14.15 -19.47
CA PHE A 557 -9.39 -12.81 -19.66
C PHE A 557 -7.85 -12.82 -19.55
N VAL A 558 -7.20 -11.75 -20.02
CA VAL A 558 -5.75 -11.57 -19.92
C VAL A 558 -5.39 -10.94 -18.57
N PRO A 559 -4.58 -11.58 -17.70
CA PRO A 559 -4.15 -11.00 -16.43
C PRO A 559 -3.28 -9.74 -16.61
N PRO A 560 -3.17 -8.87 -15.58
CA PRO A 560 -3.67 -9.02 -14.22
C PRO A 560 -5.15 -8.60 -14.05
N ALA A 561 -5.80 -9.14 -13.00
CA ALA A 561 -7.11 -8.66 -12.53
C ALA A 561 -6.96 -7.89 -11.23
N GLY A 562 -7.73 -6.80 -11.10
CA GLY A 562 -7.93 -6.09 -9.84
C GLY A 562 -8.76 -6.91 -8.85
N ARG A 563 -8.79 -6.45 -7.59
CA ARG A 563 -9.66 -7.02 -6.55
C ARG A 563 -10.40 -5.90 -5.85
N LEU A 564 -11.70 -6.09 -5.68
CA LEU A 564 -12.51 -5.23 -4.83
C LEU A 564 -12.43 -5.72 -3.37
N GLU A 565 -12.69 -4.80 -2.45
CA GLU A 565 -12.65 -5.05 -1.01
C GLU A 565 -14.04 -5.41 -0.46
N ASN A 566 -15.10 -4.78 -0.98
CA ASN A 566 -16.46 -4.97 -0.49
C ASN A 566 -17.13 -6.18 -1.17
N PRO A 567 -17.93 -6.98 -0.42
CA PRO A 567 -18.47 -8.21 -0.98
C PRO A 567 -19.81 -8.06 -1.71
N LEU A 568 -20.02 -8.94 -2.68
CA LEU A 568 -21.36 -9.35 -3.09
C LEU A 568 -21.97 -10.17 -1.95
N THR A 569 -23.20 -9.89 -1.57
CA THR A 569 -23.96 -10.77 -0.67
C THR A 569 -24.66 -11.84 -1.50
N HIS A 570 -24.54 -13.10 -1.11
CA HIS A 570 -25.05 -14.23 -1.88
C HIS A 570 -25.89 -15.14 -0.98
N GLN A 571 -27.16 -15.33 -1.35
CA GLN A 571 -28.09 -16.16 -0.59
C GLN A 571 -28.01 -17.62 -1.06
N SER A 572 -27.06 -18.39 -0.52
CA SER A 572 -26.79 -19.73 -1.07
C SER A 572 -27.82 -20.79 -0.69
N PHE A 573 -28.28 -20.80 0.57
CA PHE A 573 -29.26 -21.77 1.05
C PHE A 573 -30.15 -21.17 2.15
N ASP A 574 -31.46 -21.35 2.00
CA ASP A 574 -32.44 -20.84 2.96
C ASP A 574 -32.71 -21.87 4.07
N ASN A 575 -32.70 -23.16 3.71
CA ASN A 575 -33.04 -24.26 4.62
C ASN A 575 -32.21 -25.52 4.32
N LEU A 576 -32.33 -26.53 5.19
CA LEU A 576 -31.56 -27.77 5.10
C LEU A 576 -32.03 -28.70 3.97
N GLU A 577 -33.27 -28.59 3.52
CA GLU A 577 -33.79 -29.38 2.40
C GLU A 577 -33.04 -29.04 1.11
N GLN A 578 -32.87 -27.75 0.82
CA GLN A 578 -32.04 -27.28 -0.31
C GLN A 578 -30.58 -27.77 -0.20
N VAL A 579 -30.03 -27.83 1.02
CA VAL A 579 -28.66 -28.34 1.24
C VAL A 579 -28.59 -29.81 0.87
N LEU A 580 -29.51 -30.64 1.37
CA LEU A 580 -29.53 -32.08 1.12
C LEU A 580 -29.76 -32.41 -0.35
N GLU A 581 -30.68 -31.70 -1.02
CA GLU A 581 -30.91 -31.84 -2.45
C GLU A 581 -29.65 -31.52 -3.26
N LYS A 582 -28.96 -30.43 -2.91
CA LYS A 582 -27.72 -30.04 -3.60
C LYS A 582 -26.61 -31.05 -3.35
N VAL A 583 -26.43 -31.52 -2.11
CA VAL A 583 -25.49 -32.59 -1.75
C VAL A 583 -25.78 -33.83 -2.59
N ASN A 584 -27.03 -34.24 -2.72
CA ASN A 584 -27.43 -35.39 -3.50
C ASN A 584 -27.13 -35.20 -5.00
N ARG A 585 -27.61 -34.11 -5.60
CA ARG A 585 -27.44 -33.82 -7.04
C ARG A 585 -25.97 -33.68 -7.43
N TYR A 586 -25.20 -32.89 -6.68
CA TYR A 586 -23.79 -32.63 -7.00
C TYR A 586 -22.90 -33.84 -6.78
N SER A 587 -23.18 -34.65 -5.74
CA SER A 587 -22.44 -35.90 -5.53
C SER A 587 -22.69 -36.91 -6.65
N SER A 588 -23.92 -37.01 -7.18
CA SER A 588 -24.23 -37.85 -8.35
C SER A 588 -23.50 -37.37 -9.60
N ALA A 589 -23.63 -36.09 -9.96
CA ALA A 589 -22.99 -35.54 -11.17
C ALA A 589 -21.46 -35.65 -11.11
N SER A 590 -20.88 -35.43 -9.91
CA SER A 590 -19.44 -35.61 -9.70
C SER A 590 -19.01 -37.07 -9.83
N ALA A 591 -19.82 -38.02 -9.36
CA ALA A 591 -19.53 -39.45 -9.48
C ALA A 591 -19.53 -39.89 -10.95
N GLU A 592 -20.52 -39.49 -11.73
CA GLU A 592 -20.60 -39.77 -13.17
C GLU A 592 -19.39 -39.20 -13.92
N ARG A 593 -19.04 -37.94 -13.67
CA ARG A 593 -17.85 -37.30 -14.26
C ARG A 593 -16.55 -38.03 -13.89
N MET A 594 -16.42 -38.47 -12.64
CA MET A 594 -15.24 -39.23 -12.20
C MET A 594 -15.17 -40.61 -12.85
N LEU A 595 -16.32 -41.25 -13.07
CA LEU A 595 -16.38 -42.53 -13.78
C LEU A 595 -15.93 -42.37 -15.23
N GLN A 596 -16.38 -41.32 -15.92
CA GLN A 596 -15.95 -40.99 -17.29
C GLN A 596 -14.43 -40.74 -17.37
N GLN A 597 -13.82 -40.23 -16.29
CA GLN A 597 -12.37 -40.07 -16.15
C GLN A 597 -11.64 -41.36 -15.75
N GLY A 598 -12.30 -42.52 -15.75
CA GLY A 598 -11.71 -43.81 -15.39
C GLY A 598 -11.39 -43.97 -13.89
N LYS A 599 -11.91 -43.10 -13.02
CA LYS A 599 -11.63 -43.17 -11.58
C LYS A 599 -12.49 -44.23 -10.90
N ARG A 600 -11.94 -44.83 -9.84
CA ARG A 600 -12.66 -45.80 -8.99
C ARG A 600 -13.02 -45.23 -7.63
N GLY A 601 -14.23 -45.57 -7.17
CA GLY A 601 -14.74 -45.31 -5.84
C GLY A 601 -14.38 -46.42 -4.86
N GLY A 602 -14.81 -46.29 -3.61
CA GLY A 602 -14.69 -47.34 -2.58
C GLY A 602 -15.16 -46.83 -1.22
N VAL A 603 -15.67 -47.73 -0.38
CA VAL A 603 -16.23 -47.38 0.94
C VAL A 603 -15.17 -46.76 1.85
N GLY A 604 -14.01 -47.41 2.02
CA GLY A 604 -12.91 -46.86 2.82
C GLY A 604 -12.39 -45.52 2.29
N LYS A 605 -12.34 -45.37 0.96
CA LYS A 605 -11.96 -44.10 0.30
C LYS A 605 -13.00 -43.00 0.54
N ALA A 606 -14.29 -43.34 0.54
CA ALA A 606 -15.37 -42.41 0.84
C ALA A 606 -15.27 -41.90 2.28
N LEU A 607 -15.08 -42.81 3.26
CA LEU A 607 -14.91 -42.46 4.67
C LEU A 607 -13.70 -41.55 4.88
N LEU A 608 -12.51 -41.96 4.41
CA LEU A 608 -11.28 -41.18 4.58
C LEU A 608 -11.38 -39.78 3.93
N ARG A 609 -11.96 -39.69 2.72
CA ARG A 609 -12.11 -38.41 2.02
C ARG A 609 -13.19 -37.52 2.63
N GLY A 610 -14.29 -38.10 3.14
CA GLY A 610 -15.31 -37.39 3.89
C GLY A 610 -14.76 -36.82 5.19
N LEU A 611 -14.11 -37.66 6.01
CA LEU A 611 -13.47 -37.24 7.26
C LEU A 611 -12.42 -36.15 7.03
N TRP A 612 -11.57 -36.31 6.00
CA TRP A 612 -10.59 -35.29 5.64
C TRP A 612 -11.26 -33.96 5.23
N SER A 613 -12.37 -34.01 4.48
CA SER A 613 -13.14 -32.82 4.11
C SER A 613 -13.68 -32.10 5.34
N PHE A 614 -14.20 -32.85 6.31
CA PHE A 614 -14.65 -32.31 7.59
C PHE A 614 -13.51 -31.65 8.37
N LEU A 615 -12.42 -32.38 8.65
CA LEU A 615 -11.28 -31.86 9.41
C LEU A 615 -10.67 -30.62 8.76
N ARG A 616 -10.57 -30.62 7.43
CA ARG A 616 -10.07 -29.47 6.67
C ARG A 616 -11.01 -28.26 6.79
N GLY A 617 -12.32 -28.45 6.66
CA GLY A 617 -13.30 -27.37 6.72
C GLY A 617 -13.49 -26.83 8.15
N TYR A 618 -13.73 -27.71 9.10
CA TYR A 618 -14.07 -27.33 10.46
C TYR A 618 -12.86 -26.87 11.27
N ILE A 619 -11.76 -27.63 11.25
CA ILE A 619 -10.56 -27.34 12.07
C ILE A 619 -9.57 -26.46 11.31
N LEU A 620 -9.02 -26.94 10.18
CA LEU A 620 -7.91 -26.23 9.49
C LEU A 620 -8.34 -24.91 8.87
N ARG A 621 -9.62 -24.78 8.51
CA ARG A 621 -10.22 -23.54 7.98
C ARG A 621 -11.07 -22.80 9.01
N ALA A 622 -10.91 -23.16 10.30
CA ALA A 622 -11.56 -22.53 11.44
C ALA A 622 -13.08 -22.38 11.30
N GLY A 623 -13.76 -23.33 10.64
CA GLY A 623 -15.21 -23.33 10.47
C GLY A 623 -15.97 -23.29 11.80
N PHE A 624 -15.37 -23.76 12.90
CA PHE A 624 -15.95 -23.65 14.25
C PHE A 624 -16.21 -22.21 14.71
N LEU A 625 -15.52 -21.21 14.14
CA LEU A 625 -15.74 -19.79 14.44
C LEU A 625 -17.07 -19.24 13.89
N ASP A 626 -17.68 -19.93 12.92
CA ASP A 626 -19.01 -19.57 12.41
C ASP A 626 -20.15 -20.16 13.28
N GLY A 627 -19.82 -20.83 14.40
CA GLY A 627 -20.78 -21.37 15.36
C GLY A 627 -21.39 -22.70 14.91
N ARG A 628 -22.66 -22.92 15.27
CA ARG A 628 -23.39 -24.16 14.94
C ARG A 628 -23.55 -24.35 13.44
N GLU A 629 -23.79 -23.27 12.68
CA GLU A 629 -23.90 -23.31 11.23
C GLU A 629 -22.56 -23.66 10.56
N GLY A 630 -21.44 -23.28 11.18
CA GLY A 630 -20.10 -23.70 10.75
C GLY A 630 -19.87 -25.22 10.86
N LEU A 631 -20.39 -25.84 11.93
CA LEU A 631 -20.39 -27.30 12.07
C LEU A 631 -21.29 -27.97 11.03
N MET A 632 -22.53 -27.47 10.89
CA MET A 632 -23.50 -27.99 9.93
C MET A 632 -22.96 -27.96 8.50
N LEU A 633 -22.38 -26.83 8.08
CA LEU A 633 -21.75 -26.68 6.77
C LEU A 633 -20.58 -27.65 6.56
N ALA A 634 -19.74 -27.84 7.58
CA ALA A 634 -18.61 -28.78 7.49
C ALA A 634 -19.08 -30.23 7.32
N ILE A 635 -20.17 -30.62 8.01
CA ILE A 635 -20.81 -31.93 7.86
C ILE A 635 -21.39 -32.09 6.46
N SER A 636 -22.18 -31.14 5.97
CA SER A 636 -22.79 -31.24 4.64
C SER A 636 -21.75 -31.30 3.51
N ASN A 637 -20.63 -30.58 3.63
CA ASN A 637 -19.51 -30.71 2.69
C ASN A 637 -18.86 -32.10 2.75
N ALA A 638 -18.70 -32.66 3.96
CA ALA A 638 -18.15 -33.99 4.16
C ALA A 638 -19.09 -35.08 3.58
N GLU A 639 -20.39 -34.96 3.79
CA GLU A 639 -21.41 -35.82 3.20
C GLU A 639 -21.37 -35.78 1.67
N GLY A 640 -21.27 -34.59 1.07
CA GLY A 640 -21.13 -34.47 -0.38
C GLY A 640 -19.90 -35.20 -0.93
N VAL A 641 -18.76 -35.13 -0.22
CA VAL A 641 -17.56 -35.89 -0.59
C VAL A 641 -17.73 -37.38 -0.37
N TYR A 642 -18.32 -37.79 0.75
CA TYR A 642 -18.59 -39.17 1.08
C TYR A 642 -19.50 -39.84 0.03
N TYR A 643 -20.68 -39.26 -0.22
CA TYR A 643 -21.63 -39.78 -1.19
C TYR A 643 -21.10 -39.76 -2.61
N LYS A 644 -20.26 -38.78 -3.00
CA LYS A 644 -19.61 -38.78 -4.32
C LYS A 644 -18.78 -40.04 -4.54
N TYR A 645 -17.97 -40.45 -3.56
CA TYR A 645 -17.12 -41.64 -3.69
C TYR A 645 -17.90 -42.95 -3.54
N LEU A 646 -18.99 -42.95 -2.76
CA LEU A 646 -19.86 -44.11 -2.61
C LEU A 646 -20.70 -44.35 -3.88
N LYS A 647 -21.28 -43.29 -4.45
CA LYS A 647 -21.99 -43.36 -5.75
C LYS A 647 -21.07 -43.80 -6.87
N LEU A 648 -19.84 -43.28 -6.93
CA LEU A 648 -18.82 -43.72 -7.89
C LEU A 648 -18.51 -45.23 -7.76
N TYR A 649 -18.47 -45.74 -6.53
CA TYR A 649 -18.26 -47.17 -6.28
C TYR A 649 -19.40 -48.04 -6.82
N TYR A 650 -20.65 -47.64 -6.58
CA TYR A 650 -21.81 -48.37 -7.12
C TYR A 650 -21.94 -48.27 -8.64
N LEU A 651 -21.71 -47.08 -9.22
CA LEU A 651 -21.72 -46.90 -10.67
C LEU A 651 -20.67 -47.78 -11.37
N GLY A 652 -19.48 -47.91 -10.77
CA GLY A 652 -18.41 -48.77 -11.30
C GLY A 652 -18.68 -50.28 -11.20
N ARG A 653 -19.70 -50.72 -10.44
CA ARG A 653 -20.13 -52.13 -10.31
C ARG A 653 -21.32 -52.51 -11.18
N ARG A 654 -22.00 -51.53 -11.79
CA ARG A 654 -23.14 -51.74 -12.70
C ARG A 654 -22.70 -51.91 -14.17
N ARG A 655 -21.38 -51.87 -14.44
CA ARG A 655 -20.75 -52.38 -15.66
C ARG A 655 -20.17 -53.74 -15.34
#